data_AF-A0AAN7TYN6-F1
#
_entry.id   AF-A0AAN7TYN6-F1
#
_cell.length_a   1.000
_cell.length_b   1.000
_cell.length_c   1.000
_cell.angle_alpha   90.00
_cell.angle_beta   90.00
_cell.angle_gamma   90.00
#
_symmetry.space_group_name_H-M   'P 1'
#
loop_
_entity.id
_entity.type
_entity.pdbx_description
1 polymer ?
#
loop_
_entity_poly.entity_id
_entity_poly.type
_entity_poly.pdbx_seq_one_letter_code
_entity_poly.pdbx_strand_id
1 'polypeptide(L)'
;MVVNINNYNNNNNNNNNMVDIYKLYKSVFNNVFLSKKIYKLVRGINRQITNCMIENKSFTQRCRYHEASFFWMVKNNHFQLIKDKIKMGIEFEKENDDFTMENLFIFLKKSSSTLVASSIITKEILNRFYQINRKLIIEEFSLIGICEFAINSQNLNFTEIIYEQEYRNNNFIENINNNSSDNSNNNNNNNKNSDNSSFELMSFALKGGNLEIIKYLHKVIGIGFNQEKTIKILITSNDNDINGINNVLKYLLDEIGFKPLKSEWSDDYDDQQSFFLSLFNLESSLFKRLLDMGIVVFPINNSSNNKNNINNGFNMGNKNSHNSIINKLCTKIRFHSKHLKNYNNEKEYSFNSFLNFFQNCILFLSTIKSKYSYPIKNIYKIIEQQQQQQQQQQQQQQQQQQQQQQQQQQQQQQQQQQQQQQEEEIDQNDFKITNLISNFKTVITNTVRSKIEKINSINTNIGNNTFEIEIKRVILFDFLKEIRELVFSNDEWTILILNFARESGEYNLIEEELHIKKINDINAKLKSPEKMFSSLIIQIAVLHGDPDFIKVIPRFYEQYFDRYLDESYVRHHNDVQTSNNYYNPKLVDIDQQLKFIETIYKYNFKCKEIVLKNIFDNFDGLTIDHANTIIEIIKNHFKEPMELKPTANLFTGNEMVFKYYFENHKELFYWNDKNIGETIIKSNNLQLIEYIHYNGVGGLELDSSINCCKTRESAQLMYEQLGYKFSSEFIQLSTFNDWNSNYLFYYAINKLIQDNPDSSKLFLMISSKVSNDYKKLKYFSQLITDGKLNLNNILISDSPVNNLFDSLNSIESIKKFGNLSFVNKFIKETDTKIVFDDTFYKSFLAVNINFIKNYFQKKNINQ
;
A
#
# COMPACT_ATOMS: atom_id res chain seq x y z
N MET A 1 -14.89 -4.81 -45.52
CA MET A 1 -14.14 -5.50 -46.59
C MET A 1 -13.37 -6.62 -45.94
N VAL A 2 -13.91 -7.83 -46.00
CA VAL A 2 -13.22 -9.07 -45.59
C VAL A 2 -12.95 -9.82 -46.89
N VAL A 3 -11.69 -10.05 -47.22
CA VAL A 3 -11.29 -10.96 -48.30
C VAL A 3 -10.93 -12.28 -47.64
N ASN A 4 -11.56 -13.35 -48.09
CA ASN A 4 -11.46 -14.67 -47.49
C ASN A 4 -10.19 -15.37 -48.01
N ILE A 5 -9.16 -15.53 -47.17
CA ILE A 5 -7.82 -15.99 -47.58
C ILE A 5 -7.69 -17.54 -47.62
N ASN A 6 -8.65 -18.26 -47.04
CA ASN A 6 -8.51 -19.69 -46.73
C ASN A 6 -8.51 -20.68 -47.92
N ASN A 7 -8.53 -20.21 -49.18
CA ASN A 7 -8.56 -21.08 -50.37
C ASN A 7 -7.28 -21.05 -51.25
N TYR A 8 -6.18 -20.44 -50.79
CA TYR A 8 -4.96 -20.23 -51.61
C TYR A 8 -3.71 -21.02 -51.21
N ASN A 9 -3.86 -22.12 -50.47
CA ASN A 9 -2.75 -23.06 -50.19
C ASN A 9 -2.84 -24.32 -51.08
N ASN A 10 -2.35 -24.21 -52.32
CA ASN A 10 -1.65 -25.28 -53.05
C ASN A 10 -1.23 -24.79 -54.45
N ASN A 11 -0.05 -24.18 -54.58
CA ASN A 11 0.88 -24.37 -55.69
C ASN A 11 2.18 -23.56 -55.50
N ASN A 12 3.33 -24.21 -55.68
CA ASN A 12 4.64 -23.58 -55.54
C ASN A 12 4.95 -22.65 -56.73
N ASN A 13 4.82 -21.32 -56.54
CA ASN A 13 5.47 -20.30 -57.38
C ASN A 13 5.49 -18.92 -56.67
N ASN A 14 6.43 -18.74 -55.74
CA ASN A 14 6.43 -17.62 -54.79
C ASN A 14 6.73 -16.22 -55.38
N ASN A 15 7.18 -16.10 -56.63
CA ASN A 15 7.62 -14.79 -57.18
C ASN A 15 6.48 -13.91 -57.72
N ASN A 16 5.34 -14.45 -58.12
CA ASN A 16 4.22 -13.64 -58.64
C ASN A 16 3.38 -13.00 -57.51
N ASN A 17 3.22 -13.68 -56.37
CA ASN A 17 2.38 -13.20 -55.25
C ASN A 17 2.91 -11.90 -54.62
N MET A 18 4.23 -11.69 -54.61
CA MET A 18 4.87 -10.44 -54.15
C MET A 18 4.43 -9.23 -54.99
N VAL A 19 4.26 -9.40 -56.30
CA VAL A 19 3.91 -8.33 -57.24
C VAL A 19 2.47 -7.86 -57.02
N ASP A 20 1.54 -8.79 -56.77
CA ASP A 20 0.13 -8.43 -56.56
C ASP A 20 -0.13 -7.88 -55.16
N ILE A 21 0.61 -8.33 -54.14
CA ILE A 21 0.68 -7.64 -52.84
C ILE A 21 1.19 -6.20 -53.04
N TYR A 22 2.29 -6.00 -53.77
CA TYR A 22 2.84 -4.66 -54.00
C TYR A 22 1.89 -3.75 -54.79
N LYS A 23 1.16 -4.27 -55.80
CA LYS A 23 0.08 -3.54 -56.50
C LYS A 23 -1.07 -3.18 -55.55
N LEU A 24 -1.49 -4.11 -54.69
CA LEU A 24 -2.55 -3.87 -53.71
C LEU A 24 -2.13 -2.76 -52.74
N TYR A 25 -0.93 -2.85 -52.17
CA TYR A 25 -0.31 -1.79 -51.36
C TYR A 25 -0.29 -0.46 -52.13
N LYS A 26 0.22 -0.42 -53.37
CA LYS A 26 0.28 0.82 -54.18
C LYS A 26 -1.11 1.41 -54.45
N SER A 27 -2.13 0.59 -54.69
CA SER A 27 -3.52 1.04 -54.88
C SER A 27 -4.13 1.63 -53.60
N VAL A 28 -3.84 1.01 -52.45
CA VAL A 28 -4.28 1.42 -51.12
C VAL A 28 -3.59 2.71 -50.68
N PHE A 29 -2.27 2.83 -50.92
CA PHE A 29 -1.46 3.95 -50.46
C PHE A 29 -1.51 5.18 -51.39
N ASN A 30 -1.82 5.01 -52.69
CA ASN A 30 -2.13 6.14 -53.57
C ASN A 30 -3.48 6.81 -53.24
N ASN A 31 -4.39 6.14 -52.55
CA ASN A 31 -5.64 6.75 -52.10
C ASN A 31 -5.41 7.52 -50.79
N VAL A 32 -5.20 8.83 -50.86
CA VAL A 32 -4.90 9.70 -49.71
C VAL A 32 -5.93 9.57 -48.57
N PHE A 33 -7.21 9.34 -48.88
CA PHE A 33 -8.24 9.14 -47.86
C PHE A 33 -8.10 7.79 -47.15
N LEU A 34 -7.88 6.72 -47.91
CA LEU A 34 -7.66 5.37 -47.39
C LEU A 34 -6.36 5.32 -46.57
N SER A 35 -5.27 5.91 -47.09
CA SER A 35 -4.00 6.10 -46.38
C SER A 35 -4.16 6.86 -45.07
N LYS A 36 -4.95 7.95 -45.04
CA LYS A 36 -5.24 8.69 -43.79
C LYS A 36 -6.05 7.85 -42.81
N LYS A 37 -6.99 7.01 -43.26
CA LYS A 37 -7.71 6.07 -42.38
C LYS A 37 -6.80 4.96 -41.85
N ILE A 38 -5.99 4.33 -42.70
CA ILE A 38 -5.04 3.28 -42.31
C ILE A 38 -3.99 3.84 -41.35
N TYR A 39 -3.41 5.01 -41.64
CA TYR A 39 -2.50 5.69 -40.72
C TYR A 39 -3.15 6.02 -39.38
N LYS A 40 -4.40 6.50 -39.35
CA LYS A 40 -5.15 6.70 -38.08
C LYS A 40 -5.36 5.38 -37.34
N LEU A 41 -5.66 4.29 -38.05
CA LEU A 41 -5.88 2.97 -37.47
C LEU A 41 -4.59 2.38 -36.88
N VAL A 42 -3.50 2.35 -37.67
CA VAL A 42 -2.16 1.91 -37.26
C VAL A 42 -1.61 2.78 -36.14
N ARG A 43 -1.81 4.11 -36.18
CA ARG A 43 -1.45 5.01 -35.07
C ARG A 43 -2.31 4.78 -33.83
N GLY A 44 -3.57 4.37 -33.98
CA GLY A 44 -4.44 3.95 -32.88
C GLY A 44 -3.94 2.67 -32.21
N ILE A 45 -3.66 1.63 -33.00
CA ILE A 45 -3.08 0.36 -32.56
C ILE A 45 -1.72 0.60 -31.87
N ASN A 46 -0.81 1.34 -32.51
CA ASN A 46 0.49 1.67 -31.93
C ASN A 46 0.39 2.54 -30.66
N ARG A 47 -0.62 3.42 -30.54
CA ARG A 47 -0.89 4.17 -29.29
C ARG A 47 -1.37 3.25 -28.18
N GLN A 48 -2.27 2.33 -28.46
CA GLN A 48 -2.74 1.32 -27.49
C GLN A 48 -1.61 0.40 -27.03
N ILE A 49 -0.64 0.11 -27.90
CA ILE A 49 0.53 -0.73 -27.62
C ILE A 49 1.58 -0.03 -26.72
N THR A 50 1.70 1.29 -26.77
CA THR A 50 2.88 1.98 -26.20
C THR A 50 2.65 2.69 -24.86
N ASN A 51 1.43 2.69 -24.31
CA ASN A 51 1.05 3.37 -23.06
C ASN A 51 1.53 4.84 -22.95
N CYS A 52 1.75 5.51 -24.10
CA CYS A 52 2.51 6.76 -24.20
C CYS A 52 1.80 8.02 -23.66
N MET A 53 0.72 7.85 -22.89
CA MET A 53 -0.05 8.89 -22.21
C MET A 53 -0.11 8.68 -20.69
N ILE A 54 0.44 7.58 -20.16
CA ILE A 54 0.62 7.40 -18.72
C ILE A 54 2.01 7.93 -18.39
N GLU A 55 2.05 9.15 -17.86
CA GLU A 55 3.25 9.76 -17.33
C GLU A 55 3.91 8.81 -16.32
N ASN A 56 5.25 8.80 -16.28
CA ASN A 56 6.09 7.94 -15.43
C ASN A 56 6.25 6.44 -15.82
N LYS A 57 5.83 5.99 -17.01
CA LYS A 57 6.15 4.62 -17.51
C LYS A 57 7.31 4.59 -18.51
N SER A 58 8.25 3.66 -18.31
CA SER A 58 9.51 3.58 -19.04
C SER A 58 9.38 3.16 -20.51
N PHE A 59 10.27 3.67 -21.36
CA PHE A 59 10.33 3.41 -22.81
C PHE A 59 10.46 1.91 -23.18
N THR A 60 10.87 1.06 -22.22
CA THR A 60 10.99 -0.39 -22.34
C THR A 60 9.66 -1.14 -22.45
N GLN A 61 8.51 -0.47 -22.27
CA GLN A 61 7.17 -1.09 -22.39
C GLN A 61 6.60 -1.03 -23.83
N ARG A 62 7.44 -1.15 -24.86
CA ARG A 62 7.01 -1.19 -26.27
C ARG A 62 7.18 -2.59 -26.83
N CYS A 63 6.08 -3.24 -27.22
CA CYS A 63 6.07 -4.61 -27.74
C CYS A 63 5.22 -4.67 -29.00
N ARG A 64 5.67 -5.26 -30.12
CA ARG A 64 4.86 -5.29 -31.36
C ARG A 64 3.62 -6.18 -31.18
N TYR A 65 2.57 -5.96 -31.97
CA TYR A 65 1.32 -6.73 -31.91
C TYR A 65 1.52 -8.26 -31.87
N HIS A 66 2.45 -8.78 -32.69
CA HIS A 66 2.78 -10.20 -32.74
C HIS A 66 3.71 -10.67 -31.60
N GLU A 67 4.55 -9.78 -31.07
CA GLU A 67 5.43 -10.04 -29.91
C GLU A 67 4.69 -9.94 -28.56
N ALA A 68 3.52 -9.29 -28.54
CA ALA A 68 2.74 -9.00 -27.34
C ALA A 68 2.11 -10.27 -26.76
N SER A 69 2.86 -10.94 -25.89
CA SER A 69 2.44 -12.17 -25.21
C SER A 69 1.20 -11.97 -24.33
N PHE A 70 0.46 -13.05 -24.04
CA PHE A 70 -0.68 -13.00 -23.12
C PHE A 70 -0.30 -12.38 -21.77
N PHE A 71 0.79 -12.86 -21.15
CA PHE A 71 1.33 -12.29 -19.91
C PHE A 71 1.60 -10.79 -20.04
N TRP A 72 2.30 -10.35 -21.10
CA TRP A 72 2.67 -8.96 -21.28
C TRP A 72 1.44 -8.06 -21.37
N MET A 73 0.39 -8.50 -22.07
CA MET A 73 -0.86 -7.75 -22.18
C MET A 73 -1.59 -7.64 -20.83
N VAL A 74 -1.68 -8.74 -20.07
CA VAL A 74 -2.36 -8.78 -18.76
C VAL A 74 -1.62 -7.98 -17.69
N LYS A 75 -0.28 -8.04 -17.70
CA LYS A 75 0.61 -7.28 -16.80
C LYS A 75 0.49 -5.77 -17.02
N ASN A 76 0.38 -5.34 -18.27
CA ASN A 76 0.33 -3.93 -18.65
C ASN A 76 -1.11 -3.38 -18.88
N ASN A 77 -2.15 -4.17 -18.57
CA ASN A 77 -3.58 -3.83 -18.69
C ASN A 77 -4.08 -3.57 -20.14
N HIS A 78 -3.47 -4.18 -21.16
CA HIS A 78 -3.86 -4.02 -22.57
C HIS A 78 -5.06 -4.89 -22.98
N PHE A 79 -6.18 -4.82 -22.25
CA PHE A 79 -7.36 -5.66 -22.47
C PHE A 79 -7.99 -5.53 -23.86
N GLN A 80 -7.92 -4.34 -24.48
CA GLN A 80 -8.37 -4.13 -25.85
C GLN A 80 -7.54 -4.96 -26.86
N LEU A 81 -6.23 -5.10 -26.63
CA LEU A 81 -5.35 -5.91 -27.47
C LEU A 81 -5.64 -7.41 -27.33
N ILE A 82 -5.91 -7.88 -26.10
CA ILE A 82 -6.35 -9.26 -25.83
C ILE A 82 -7.66 -9.54 -26.57
N LYS A 83 -8.65 -8.64 -26.45
CA LYS A 83 -9.93 -8.71 -27.18
C LYS A 83 -9.75 -8.79 -28.69
N ASP A 84 -8.84 -8.01 -29.26
CA ASP A 84 -8.60 -8.01 -30.70
C ASP A 84 -7.90 -9.31 -31.16
N LYS A 85 -6.93 -9.85 -30.39
CA LYS A 85 -6.36 -11.18 -30.64
C LYS A 85 -7.42 -12.30 -30.59
N ILE A 86 -8.31 -12.27 -29.59
CA ILE A 86 -9.45 -13.21 -29.47
C ILE A 86 -10.38 -13.11 -30.69
N LYS A 87 -10.72 -11.89 -31.12
CA LYS A 87 -11.56 -11.66 -32.30
C LYS A 87 -10.91 -12.10 -33.61
N MET A 88 -9.58 -12.15 -33.66
CA MET A 88 -8.82 -12.71 -34.77
C MET A 88 -8.71 -14.24 -34.74
N GLY A 89 -9.10 -14.90 -33.64
CA GLY A 89 -8.98 -16.36 -33.51
C GLY A 89 -7.57 -16.84 -33.15
N ILE A 90 -6.75 -15.98 -32.53
CA ILE A 90 -5.38 -16.33 -32.13
C ILE A 90 -5.45 -17.19 -30.86
N GLU A 91 -4.94 -18.41 -30.96
CA GLU A 91 -4.64 -19.31 -29.82
C GLU A 91 -3.37 -18.83 -29.12
N PHE A 92 -3.33 -18.90 -27.79
CA PHE A 92 -2.18 -18.48 -26.98
C PHE A 92 -1.33 -19.69 -26.61
N GLU A 93 -0.02 -19.63 -26.88
CA GLU A 93 0.87 -20.78 -26.67
C GLU A 93 1.48 -20.77 -25.25
N LYS A 94 1.50 -21.93 -24.57
CA LYS A 94 2.02 -22.05 -23.19
C LYS A 94 3.44 -21.50 -23.04
N GLU A 95 4.34 -21.84 -23.96
CA GLU A 95 5.76 -21.47 -23.91
C GLU A 95 6.03 -20.04 -24.43
N ASN A 96 5.38 -19.63 -25.53
CA ASN A 96 5.67 -18.35 -26.19
C ASN A 96 4.84 -17.17 -25.65
N ASP A 97 3.59 -17.40 -25.22
CA ASP A 97 2.73 -16.35 -24.68
C ASP A 97 2.80 -16.20 -23.14
N ASP A 98 3.54 -17.09 -22.47
CA ASP A 98 3.55 -17.23 -21.00
C ASP A 98 2.10 -17.39 -20.47
N PHE A 99 1.33 -18.24 -21.16
CA PHE A 99 -0.07 -18.52 -20.87
C PHE A 99 -0.17 -19.46 -19.65
N THR A 100 0.07 -18.89 -18.47
CA THR A 100 0.01 -19.58 -17.17
C THR A 100 -1.32 -19.34 -16.47
N MET A 101 -1.65 -20.20 -15.51
CA MET A 101 -2.91 -20.07 -14.77
C MET A 101 -2.98 -18.83 -13.88
N GLU A 102 -1.86 -18.37 -13.34
CA GLU A 102 -1.78 -17.08 -12.62
C GLU A 102 -2.11 -15.91 -13.56
N ASN A 103 -1.56 -15.92 -14.78
CA ASN A 103 -1.82 -14.89 -15.77
C ASN A 103 -3.28 -14.89 -16.24
N LEU A 104 -3.88 -16.07 -16.42
CA LEU A 104 -5.30 -16.19 -16.76
C LEU A 104 -6.21 -15.74 -15.60
N PHE A 105 -5.85 -16.05 -14.35
CA PHE A 105 -6.57 -15.57 -13.16
C PHE A 105 -6.58 -14.05 -13.08
N ILE A 106 -5.41 -13.42 -13.29
CA ILE A 106 -5.27 -11.96 -13.28
C ILE A 106 -6.08 -11.32 -14.42
N PHE A 107 -6.10 -11.93 -15.62
CA PHE A 107 -6.94 -11.47 -16.73
C PHE A 107 -8.43 -11.47 -16.35
N LEU A 108 -8.94 -12.60 -15.88
CA LEU A 108 -10.35 -12.76 -15.54
C LEU A 108 -10.76 -11.84 -14.38
N LYS A 109 -9.97 -11.78 -13.30
CA LYS A 109 -10.25 -10.92 -12.13
C LYS A 109 -10.17 -9.41 -12.44
N LYS A 110 -9.32 -8.98 -13.38
CA LYS A 110 -9.30 -7.58 -13.85
C LYS A 110 -10.45 -7.26 -14.82
N SER A 111 -10.89 -8.25 -15.61
CA SER A 111 -12.02 -8.09 -16.54
C SER A 111 -13.38 -7.93 -15.83
N SER A 112 -13.54 -8.47 -14.62
CA SER A 112 -14.75 -8.31 -13.80
C SER A 112 -14.76 -7.03 -12.95
N SER A 113 -13.61 -6.60 -12.44
CA SER A 113 -13.51 -5.50 -11.45
C SER A 113 -13.47 -4.09 -12.05
N THR A 114 -13.09 -3.92 -13.32
CA THR A 114 -12.94 -2.57 -13.90
C THR A 114 -14.18 -2.13 -14.70
N LEU A 115 -14.87 -1.09 -14.21
CA LEU A 115 -16.00 -0.40 -14.85
C LEU A 115 -15.77 -0.06 -16.33
N VAL A 116 -14.52 0.14 -16.74
CA VAL A 116 -14.15 0.39 -18.14
C VAL A 116 -14.01 -0.90 -18.95
N ALA A 117 -13.43 -1.98 -18.39
CA ALA A 117 -13.23 -3.22 -19.14
C ALA A 117 -14.49 -4.08 -19.27
N SER A 118 -15.47 -3.95 -18.37
CA SER A 118 -16.77 -4.63 -18.50
C SER A 118 -17.54 -4.20 -19.76
N SER A 119 -17.36 -2.94 -20.21
CA SER A 119 -17.88 -2.47 -21.50
C SER A 119 -17.11 -3.04 -22.71
N ILE A 120 -15.89 -3.54 -22.50
CA ILE A 120 -14.97 -3.99 -23.55
C ILE A 120 -15.07 -5.51 -23.75
N ILE A 121 -15.04 -6.30 -22.67
CA ILE A 121 -15.01 -7.76 -22.72
C ILE A 121 -16.42 -8.31 -22.43
N THR A 122 -17.17 -8.61 -23.49
CA THR A 122 -18.50 -9.22 -23.41
C THR A 122 -18.43 -10.73 -23.15
N LYS A 123 -19.54 -11.33 -22.69
CA LYS A 123 -19.68 -12.80 -22.57
C LYS A 123 -19.34 -13.52 -23.87
N GLU A 124 -19.72 -12.98 -25.02
CA GLU A 124 -19.36 -13.50 -26.35
C GLU A 124 -17.83 -13.59 -26.55
N ILE A 125 -17.08 -12.56 -26.14
CA ILE A 125 -15.62 -12.52 -26.26
C ILE A 125 -14.97 -13.53 -25.32
N LEU A 126 -15.46 -13.67 -24.08
CA LEU A 126 -14.99 -14.70 -23.15
C LEU A 126 -15.31 -16.11 -23.65
N ASN A 127 -16.49 -16.31 -24.25
CA ASN A 127 -16.91 -17.59 -24.80
C ASN A 127 -16.00 -18.00 -25.97
N ARG A 128 -15.70 -17.04 -26.85
CA ARG A 128 -14.77 -17.25 -27.96
C ARG A 128 -13.33 -17.47 -27.48
N PHE A 129 -12.87 -16.71 -26.48
CA PHE A 129 -11.57 -16.93 -25.85
C PHE A 129 -11.45 -18.34 -25.27
N TYR A 130 -12.48 -18.79 -24.54
CA TYR A 130 -12.53 -20.13 -24.00
C TYR A 130 -12.49 -21.18 -25.11
N GLN A 131 -13.35 -21.07 -26.14
CA GLN A 131 -13.39 -22.01 -27.26
C GLN A 131 -12.04 -22.14 -27.99
N ILE A 132 -11.34 -21.01 -28.22
CA ILE A 132 -10.03 -21.02 -28.87
C ILE A 132 -8.98 -21.74 -28.01
N ASN A 133 -8.94 -21.45 -26.70
CA ASN A 133 -7.89 -21.95 -25.80
C ASN A 133 -8.36 -23.18 -24.98
N ARG A 134 -9.49 -23.79 -25.36
CA ARG A 134 -10.19 -24.82 -24.56
C ARG A 134 -9.30 -26.00 -24.23
N LYS A 135 -8.53 -26.45 -25.22
CA LYS A 135 -7.60 -27.58 -25.07
C LYS A 135 -6.59 -27.32 -23.95
N LEU A 136 -5.88 -26.19 -24.01
CA LEU A 136 -4.88 -25.81 -23.01
C LEU A 136 -5.49 -25.62 -21.62
N ILE A 137 -6.68 -25.02 -21.52
CA ILE A 137 -7.34 -24.80 -20.22
C ILE A 137 -7.81 -26.14 -19.61
N ILE A 138 -8.24 -27.11 -20.42
CA ILE A 138 -8.64 -28.45 -19.93
C ILE A 138 -7.41 -29.32 -19.62
N GLU A 139 -6.31 -29.21 -20.37
CA GLU A 139 -5.08 -29.97 -20.11
C GLU A 139 -4.45 -29.63 -18.74
N GLU A 140 -4.68 -28.43 -18.20
CA GLU A 140 -4.19 -28.02 -16.87
C GLU A 140 -5.15 -28.34 -15.69
N PHE A 141 -6.40 -28.78 -15.94
CA PHE A 141 -7.40 -28.98 -14.86
C PHE A 141 -8.24 -30.24 -14.96
N SER A 142 -8.62 -30.77 -13.79
CA SER A 142 -9.82 -31.61 -13.69
C SER A 142 -11.10 -30.79 -13.96
N LEU A 143 -12.20 -31.46 -14.33
CA LEU A 143 -13.49 -30.79 -14.57
C LEU A 143 -14.00 -30.00 -13.34
N ILE A 144 -13.61 -30.42 -12.13
CA ILE A 144 -13.91 -29.71 -10.89
C ILE A 144 -12.98 -28.50 -10.74
N GLY A 145 -11.67 -28.67 -11.02
CA GLY A 145 -10.67 -27.60 -10.93
C GLY A 145 -10.92 -26.44 -11.89
N ILE A 146 -11.44 -26.67 -13.10
CA ILE A 146 -11.82 -25.59 -14.03
C ILE A 146 -13.05 -24.81 -13.53
N CYS A 147 -14.00 -25.47 -12.87
CA CYS A 147 -15.15 -24.81 -12.25
C CYS A 147 -14.73 -24.00 -11.02
N GLU A 148 -13.90 -24.56 -10.15
CA GLU A 148 -13.26 -23.85 -9.03
C GLU A 148 -12.51 -22.61 -9.55
N PHE A 149 -11.67 -22.77 -10.58
CA PHE A 149 -10.90 -21.69 -11.17
C PHE A 149 -11.81 -20.56 -11.70
N ALA A 150 -12.88 -20.92 -12.42
CA ALA A 150 -13.84 -19.95 -12.95
C ALA A 150 -14.55 -19.18 -11.83
N ILE A 151 -14.99 -19.86 -10.78
CA ILE A 151 -15.61 -19.26 -9.59
C ILE A 151 -14.60 -18.34 -8.87
N ASN A 152 -13.39 -18.83 -8.58
CA ASN A 152 -12.34 -18.07 -7.89
C ASN A 152 -11.94 -16.81 -8.68
N SER A 153 -12.06 -16.82 -10.01
CA SER A 153 -11.77 -15.65 -10.87
C SER A 153 -12.73 -14.46 -10.67
N GLN A 154 -13.84 -14.66 -9.95
CA GLN A 154 -14.90 -13.67 -9.72
C GLN A 154 -15.54 -13.11 -11.01
N ASN A 155 -15.55 -13.89 -12.09
CA ASN A 155 -16.16 -13.52 -13.37
C ASN A 155 -17.38 -14.42 -13.68
N LEU A 156 -18.59 -13.90 -13.44
CA LEU A 156 -19.85 -14.61 -13.69
C LEU A 156 -19.94 -15.14 -15.14
N ASN A 157 -19.68 -14.28 -16.13
CA ASN A 157 -19.80 -14.66 -17.54
C ASN A 157 -18.92 -15.88 -17.86
N PHE A 158 -17.70 -15.93 -17.30
CA PHE A 158 -16.79 -17.06 -17.49
C PHE A 158 -17.27 -18.31 -16.74
N THR A 159 -17.78 -18.18 -15.50
CA THR A 159 -18.41 -19.28 -14.76
C THR A 159 -19.60 -19.88 -15.52
N GLU A 160 -20.46 -19.06 -16.11
CA GLU A 160 -21.57 -19.50 -16.96
C GLU A 160 -21.08 -20.24 -18.22
N ILE A 161 -20.01 -19.78 -18.86
CA ILE A 161 -19.41 -20.44 -20.04
C ILE A 161 -18.87 -21.82 -19.68
N ILE A 162 -18.10 -21.94 -18.59
CA ILE A 162 -17.57 -23.23 -18.15
C ILE A 162 -18.71 -24.18 -17.79
N TYR A 163 -19.74 -23.72 -17.09
CA TYR A 163 -20.90 -24.55 -16.75
C TYR A 163 -21.64 -25.05 -18.00
N GLU A 164 -21.99 -24.16 -18.93
CA GLU A 164 -22.76 -24.53 -20.13
C GLU A 164 -21.96 -25.41 -21.10
N GLN A 165 -20.64 -25.21 -21.25
CA GLN A 165 -19.82 -26.02 -22.16
C GLN A 165 -19.35 -27.34 -21.54
N GLU A 166 -18.86 -27.33 -20.31
CA GLU A 166 -18.17 -28.48 -19.70
C GLU A 166 -19.04 -29.30 -18.76
N TYR A 167 -20.04 -28.69 -18.13
CA TYR A 167 -20.77 -29.33 -17.03
C TYR A 167 -22.14 -29.85 -17.48
N ARG A 168 -22.90 -29.00 -18.20
CA ARG A 168 -24.23 -29.33 -18.72
C ARG A 168 -24.22 -30.45 -19.76
N ASN A 169 -23.18 -30.51 -20.60
CA ASN A 169 -23.09 -31.49 -21.70
C ASN A 169 -22.63 -32.88 -21.25
N ASN A 170 -22.09 -33.02 -20.03
CA ASN A 170 -21.44 -34.24 -19.55
C ASN A 170 -22.26 -35.02 -18.47
N ASN A 171 -23.54 -34.69 -18.28
CA ASN A 171 -24.42 -35.21 -17.22
C ASN A 171 -23.76 -35.24 -15.83
N PHE A 172 -22.90 -34.26 -15.53
CA PHE A 172 -21.95 -34.39 -14.42
C PHE A 172 -22.62 -34.40 -13.03
N ILE A 173 -23.81 -33.80 -12.88
CA ILE A 173 -24.60 -33.87 -11.63
C ILE A 173 -24.98 -35.32 -11.30
N GLU A 174 -25.40 -36.10 -12.30
CA GLU A 174 -25.71 -37.52 -12.11
C GLU A 174 -24.44 -38.29 -11.74
N ASN A 175 -23.30 -37.99 -12.38
CA ASN A 175 -22.02 -38.63 -12.09
C ASN A 175 -21.41 -38.26 -10.72
N ILE A 176 -21.60 -37.04 -10.21
CA ILE A 176 -21.21 -36.69 -8.82
C ILE A 176 -22.01 -37.53 -7.83
N ASN A 177 -23.33 -37.59 -8.02
CA ASN A 177 -24.21 -38.29 -7.10
C ASN A 177 -23.95 -39.81 -7.13
N ASN A 178 -23.79 -40.38 -8.33
CA ASN A 178 -23.63 -41.81 -8.54
C ASN A 178 -22.23 -42.35 -8.18
N ASN A 179 -21.14 -41.59 -8.43
CA ASN A 179 -19.79 -42.06 -8.07
C ASN A 179 -19.52 -42.11 -6.55
N SER A 180 -20.50 -41.73 -5.71
CA SER A 180 -20.40 -41.82 -4.26
C SER A 180 -20.84 -43.17 -3.66
N SER A 181 -21.49 -44.06 -4.43
CA SER A 181 -22.07 -45.32 -3.90
C SER A 181 -21.15 -46.55 -3.98
N ASP A 182 -20.25 -46.63 -4.96
CA ASP A 182 -19.80 -47.94 -5.47
C ASP A 182 -18.48 -48.49 -4.89
N ASN A 183 -17.96 -47.95 -3.78
CA ASN A 183 -16.64 -48.36 -3.27
C ASN A 183 -16.49 -48.53 -1.75
N SER A 184 -17.58 -48.82 -1.01
CA SER A 184 -17.49 -49.23 0.41
C SER A 184 -18.44 -50.36 0.82
N ASN A 185 -18.17 -51.58 0.35
CA ASN A 185 -18.71 -52.81 0.97
C ASN A 185 -17.98 -53.12 2.29
N ASN A 186 -18.10 -52.22 3.28
CA ASN A 186 -17.74 -52.51 4.67
C ASN A 186 -18.66 -51.76 5.64
N ASN A 187 -19.19 -52.48 6.63
CA ASN A 187 -20.48 -52.18 7.23
C ASN A 187 -20.55 -50.98 8.20
N ASN A 188 -21.71 -50.30 8.15
CA ASN A 188 -22.39 -49.59 9.24
C ASN A 188 -21.67 -48.43 9.94
N ASN A 189 -21.70 -47.23 9.32
CA ASN A 189 -22.19 -45.97 9.96
C ASN A 189 -22.08 -44.69 9.08
N ASN A 190 -21.57 -44.75 7.84
CA ASN A 190 -21.06 -43.55 7.13
C ASN A 190 -21.97 -42.95 6.03
N ASN A 191 -23.27 -42.80 6.26
CA ASN A 191 -24.22 -42.20 5.29
C ASN A 191 -24.21 -40.65 5.23
N LYS A 192 -23.04 -39.99 5.38
CA LYS A 192 -22.91 -38.52 5.47
C LYS A 192 -21.93 -37.86 4.47
N ASN A 193 -21.31 -38.63 3.57
CA ASN A 193 -20.18 -38.12 2.78
C ASN A 193 -20.49 -37.63 1.36
N SER A 194 -21.64 -37.98 0.77
CA SER A 194 -22.02 -37.61 -0.61
C SER A 194 -22.17 -36.10 -0.84
N ASP A 195 -22.71 -35.38 0.15
CA ASP A 195 -23.14 -33.98 -0.01
C ASP A 195 -21.97 -32.96 0.01
N ASN A 196 -20.72 -33.40 0.20
CA ASN A 196 -19.59 -32.48 0.38
C ASN A 196 -19.07 -31.87 -0.93
N SER A 197 -19.12 -32.58 -2.06
CA SER A 197 -18.47 -32.16 -3.31
C SER A 197 -19.22 -31.04 -4.05
N SER A 198 -20.56 -31.09 -4.10
CA SER A 198 -21.38 -30.01 -4.67
C SER A 198 -21.26 -28.73 -3.85
N PHE A 199 -21.24 -28.86 -2.51
CA PHE A 199 -21.02 -27.72 -1.62
C PHE A 199 -19.61 -27.12 -1.75
N GLU A 200 -18.62 -27.86 -2.24
CA GLU A 200 -17.25 -27.35 -2.42
C GLU A 200 -17.20 -26.18 -3.42
N LEU A 201 -17.92 -26.28 -4.55
CA LEU A 201 -18.07 -25.18 -5.52
C LEU A 201 -18.75 -23.95 -4.89
N MET A 202 -19.80 -24.16 -4.09
CA MET A 202 -20.43 -23.07 -3.33
C MET A 202 -19.45 -22.48 -2.30
N SER A 203 -18.59 -23.30 -1.69
CA SER A 203 -17.57 -22.83 -0.74
C SER A 203 -16.57 -21.87 -1.39
N PHE A 204 -16.15 -22.12 -2.63
CA PHE A 204 -15.28 -21.21 -3.38
C PHE A 204 -16.00 -19.90 -3.74
N ALA A 205 -17.29 -19.97 -4.10
CA ALA A 205 -18.07 -18.77 -4.38
C ALA A 205 -18.27 -17.90 -3.13
N LEU A 206 -18.54 -18.52 -1.98
CA LEU A 206 -18.62 -17.86 -0.68
C LEU A 206 -17.28 -17.24 -0.26
N LYS A 207 -16.15 -17.95 -0.47
CA LYS A 207 -14.80 -17.41 -0.26
C LYS A 207 -14.47 -16.22 -1.16
N GLY A 208 -15.15 -16.08 -2.29
CA GLY A 208 -15.00 -14.99 -3.27
C GLY A 208 -16.00 -13.84 -3.14
N GLY A 209 -17.06 -14.01 -2.34
CA GLY A 209 -17.98 -12.93 -1.96
C GLY A 209 -18.82 -12.34 -3.10
N ASN A 210 -18.72 -12.88 -4.32
CA ASN A 210 -19.45 -12.39 -5.48
C ASN A 210 -20.89 -12.91 -5.46
N LEU A 211 -21.81 -12.02 -5.08
CA LEU A 211 -23.24 -12.31 -4.97
C LEU A 211 -23.85 -12.92 -6.23
N GLU A 212 -23.44 -12.46 -7.42
CA GLU A 212 -24.05 -12.92 -8.67
C GLU A 212 -23.63 -14.36 -9.02
N ILE A 213 -22.38 -14.73 -8.75
CA ILE A 213 -21.92 -16.12 -8.88
C ILE A 213 -22.64 -17.03 -7.89
N ILE A 214 -22.83 -16.57 -6.65
CA ILE A 214 -23.57 -17.32 -5.61
C ILE A 214 -25.07 -17.46 -5.98
N LYS A 215 -25.68 -16.40 -6.52
CA LYS A 215 -27.05 -16.44 -7.07
C LYS A 215 -27.17 -17.40 -8.24
N TYR A 216 -26.20 -17.43 -9.14
CA TYR A 216 -26.16 -18.36 -10.27
C TYR A 216 -26.03 -19.83 -9.81
N LEU A 217 -25.06 -20.14 -8.95
CA LEU A 217 -24.87 -21.48 -8.39
C LEU A 217 -26.12 -21.97 -7.64
N HIS A 218 -26.77 -21.11 -6.86
CA HIS A 218 -27.98 -21.46 -6.12
C HIS A 218 -29.22 -21.59 -7.02
N LYS A 219 -29.56 -20.54 -7.79
CA LYS A 219 -30.84 -20.45 -8.52
C LYS A 219 -30.84 -21.12 -9.89
N VAL A 220 -29.69 -21.24 -10.55
CA VAL A 220 -29.58 -21.82 -11.90
C VAL A 220 -28.99 -23.24 -11.86
N ILE A 221 -27.90 -23.44 -11.10
CA ILE A 221 -27.25 -24.76 -11.01
C ILE A 221 -27.93 -25.66 -9.94
N GLY A 222 -28.61 -25.07 -8.95
CA GLY A 222 -29.30 -25.80 -7.89
C GLY A 222 -28.39 -26.24 -6.74
N ILE A 223 -27.19 -25.66 -6.59
CA ILE A 223 -26.28 -25.98 -5.49
C ILE A 223 -26.78 -25.34 -4.20
N GLY A 224 -27.13 -26.18 -3.23
CA GLY A 224 -27.60 -25.76 -1.91
C GLY A 224 -26.50 -25.21 -0.98
N PHE A 225 -26.92 -24.65 0.14
CA PHE A 225 -26.02 -24.14 1.19
C PHE A 225 -25.94 -25.11 2.37
N ASN A 226 -24.72 -25.43 2.82
CA ASN A 226 -24.53 -26.18 4.06
C ASN A 226 -24.81 -25.24 5.26
N GLN A 227 -25.78 -25.61 6.10
CA GLN A 227 -26.27 -24.75 7.20
C GLN A 227 -25.24 -24.44 8.30
N GLU A 228 -24.21 -25.28 8.45
CA GLU A 228 -23.15 -25.12 9.47
C GLU A 228 -21.96 -24.32 8.91
N LYS A 229 -21.53 -24.65 7.67
CA LYS A 229 -20.28 -24.13 7.09
C LYS A 229 -20.43 -22.78 6.38
N THR A 230 -21.60 -22.47 5.80
CA THR A 230 -21.80 -21.33 4.87
C THR A 230 -21.39 -19.98 5.48
N ILE A 231 -21.88 -19.65 6.67
CA ILE A 231 -21.59 -18.36 7.34
C ILE A 231 -20.13 -18.30 7.81
N LYS A 232 -19.56 -19.42 8.28
CA LYS A 232 -18.14 -19.49 8.68
C LYS A 232 -17.23 -19.17 7.49
N ILE A 233 -17.42 -19.87 6.36
CA ILE A 233 -16.61 -19.70 5.14
C ILE A 233 -16.69 -18.28 4.59
N LEU A 234 -17.89 -17.70 4.55
CA LEU A 234 -18.13 -16.34 4.04
C LEU A 234 -17.47 -15.24 4.89
N ILE A 235 -17.21 -15.51 6.17
CA ILE A 235 -16.64 -14.54 7.11
C ILE A 235 -15.12 -14.75 7.31
N THR A 236 -14.61 -15.98 7.29
CA THR A 236 -13.15 -16.23 7.39
C THR A 236 -12.37 -15.95 6.10
N SER A 237 -13.06 -15.73 4.97
CA SER A 237 -12.45 -15.40 3.69
C SER A 237 -11.74 -14.04 3.69
N ASN A 238 -10.41 -14.06 3.71
CA ASN A 238 -9.58 -12.85 3.71
C ASN A 238 -9.57 -12.07 2.37
N ASP A 239 -9.99 -12.70 1.27
CA ASP A 239 -9.95 -12.12 -0.09
C ASP A 239 -11.17 -11.23 -0.43
N ASN A 240 -12.16 -11.18 0.46
CA ASN A 240 -13.46 -10.58 0.18
C ASN A 240 -13.51 -9.07 0.48
N ASP A 241 -14.14 -8.33 -0.43
CA ASP A 241 -14.72 -7.02 -0.09
C ASP A 241 -15.83 -7.22 0.96
N ILE A 242 -15.77 -6.44 2.03
CA ILE A 242 -16.78 -6.35 3.09
C ILE A 242 -18.17 -6.08 2.49
N ASN A 243 -18.27 -5.27 1.43
CA ASN A 243 -19.55 -5.02 0.76
C ASN A 243 -20.08 -6.28 0.06
N GLY A 244 -19.20 -7.09 -0.53
CA GLY A 244 -19.54 -8.40 -1.07
C GLY A 244 -20.12 -9.33 0.00
N ILE A 245 -19.43 -9.46 1.14
CA ILE A 245 -19.91 -10.24 2.29
C ILE A 245 -21.28 -9.74 2.77
N ASN A 246 -21.45 -8.43 2.97
CA ASN A 246 -22.73 -7.84 3.39
C ASN A 246 -23.87 -8.16 2.41
N ASN A 247 -23.60 -8.07 1.10
CA ASN A 247 -24.57 -8.37 0.05
C ASN A 247 -24.94 -9.86 0.00
N VAL A 248 -23.97 -10.77 0.18
CA VAL A 248 -24.22 -12.22 0.27
C VAL A 248 -24.98 -12.57 1.55
N LEU A 249 -24.66 -11.96 2.70
CA LEU A 249 -25.40 -12.15 3.94
C LEU A 249 -26.86 -11.66 3.83
N LYS A 250 -27.11 -10.49 3.22
CA LYS A 250 -28.47 -10.04 2.89
C LYS A 250 -29.20 -11.06 2.03
N TYR A 251 -28.58 -11.54 0.96
CA TYR A 251 -29.17 -12.56 0.08
C TYR A 251 -29.53 -13.86 0.83
N LEU A 252 -28.61 -14.38 1.65
CA LEU A 252 -28.84 -15.56 2.48
C LEU A 252 -30.00 -15.33 3.46
N LEU A 253 -29.97 -14.25 4.25
CA LEU A 253 -30.92 -14.04 5.33
C LEU A 253 -32.30 -13.50 4.87
N ASP A 254 -32.34 -12.74 3.77
CA ASP A 254 -33.54 -12.02 3.30
C ASP A 254 -34.21 -12.68 2.09
N GLU A 255 -33.47 -13.10 1.05
CA GLU A 255 -34.07 -13.76 -0.13
C GLU A 255 -34.25 -15.28 0.08
N ILE A 256 -33.29 -15.94 0.74
CA ILE A 256 -33.33 -17.41 0.94
C ILE A 256 -33.99 -17.78 2.28
N GLY A 257 -34.03 -16.85 3.25
CA GLY A 257 -34.48 -17.16 4.61
C GLY A 257 -33.57 -18.16 5.33
N PHE A 258 -32.28 -18.17 4.97
CA PHE A 258 -31.27 -19.09 5.49
C PHE A 258 -31.14 -18.95 7.01
N LYS A 259 -31.42 -20.04 7.72
CA LYS A 259 -31.25 -20.15 9.17
C LYS A 259 -29.99 -20.98 9.45
N PRO A 260 -28.86 -20.35 9.80
CA PRO A 260 -27.67 -21.09 10.19
C PRO A 260 -27.98 -21.94 11.43
N LEU A 261 -27.48 -23.17 11.43
CA LEU A 261 -27.59 -24.03 12.60
C LEU A 261 -26.75 -23.45 13.73
N LYS A 262 -27.24 -23.60 14.97
CA LYS A 262 -26.43 -23.45 16.17
C LYS A 262 -25.55 -24.69 16.35
N SER A 263 -24.74 -25.01 15.34
CA SER A 263 -23.72 -26.05 15.44
C SER A 263 -22.77 -25.67 16.57
N GLU A 264 -22.39 -26.64 17.38
CA GLU A 264 -21.32 -26.45 18.36
C GLU A 264 -20.04 -26.09 17.59
N TRP A 265 -19.55 -24.86 17.79
CA TRP A 265 -18.34 -24.38 17.15
C TRP A 265 -17.17 -25.12 17.79
N SER A 266 -16.77 -26.25 17.20
CA SER A 266 -15.68 -27.08 17.73
C SER A 266 -14.45 -26.22 18.05
N ASP A 267 -13.97 -26.32 19.29
CA ASP A 267 -12.89 -25.47 19.83
C ASP A 267 -11.54 -25.61 19.09
N ASP A 268 -11.43 -26.60 18.22
CA ASP A 268 -10.21 -27.10 17.57
C ASP A 268 -9.70 -26.26 16.37
N TYR A 269 -9.92 -24.93 16.37
CA TYR A 269 -9.55 -24.05 15.25
C TYR A 269 -8.87 -22.74 15.69
N ASP A 270 -7.59 -22.58 15.35
CA ASP A 270 -6.85 -21.31 15.40
C ASP A 270 -7.56 -20.17 14.64
N ASP A 271 -8.34 -20.52 13.62
CA ASP A 271 -9.04 -19.60 12.70
C ASP A 271 -10.32 -18.97 13.30
N GLN A 272 -10.72 -19.29 14.53
CA GLN A 272 -11.80 -18.54 15.22
C GLN A 272 -11.49 -17.02 15.28
N GLN A 273 -10.21 -16.65 15.31
CA GLN A 273 -9.76 -15.27 15.49
C GLN A 273 -9.99 -14.40 14.25
N SER A 274 -9.76 -14.94 13.05
CA SER A 274 -10.05 -14.25 11.79
C SER A 274 -11.56 -14.04 11.66
N PHE A 275 -12.35 -15.08 11.96
CA PHE A 275 -13.80 -15.06 11.97
C PHE A 275 -14.37 -13.92 12.84
N PHE A 276 -13.95 -13.82 14.11
CA PHE A 276 -14.42 -12.74 14.99
C PHE A 276 -14.03 -11.36 14.46
N LEU A 277 -12.81 -11.18 13.94
CA LEU A 277 -12.36 -9.87 13.42
C LEU A 277 -13.09 -9.47 12.13
N SER A 278 -13.45 -10.42 11.27
CA SER A 278 -14.27 -10.19 10.08
C SER A 278 -15.74 -9.90 10.42
N LEU A 279 -16.31 -10.58 11.41
CA LEU A 279 -17.65 -10.33 11.94
C LEU A 279 -17.85 -8.85 12.32
N PHE A 280 -16.87 -8.22 12.96
CA PHE A 280 -16.96 -6.81 13.34
C PHE A 280 -16.99 -5.86 12.14
N ASN A 281 -16.47 -6.24 10.97
CA ASN A 281 -16.44 -5.36 9.80
C ASN A 281 -17.78 -5.29 9.04
N LEU A 282 -18.75 -6.14 9.39
CA LEU A 282 -20.07 -6.19 8.75
C LEU A 282 -20.88 -4.89 8.98
N GLU A 283 -21.89 -4.66 8.15
CA GLU A 283 -22.92 -3.66 8.46
C GLU A 283 -23.57 -3.95 9.81
N SER A 284 -23.80 -2.92 10.64
CA SER A 284 -24.22 -3.14 12.02
C SER A 284 -25.60 -3.80 12.17
N SER A 285 -26.49 -3.57 11.20
CA SER A 285 -27.78 -4.28 11.09
C SER A 285 -27.60 -5.79 10.85
N LEU A 286 -26.65 -6.20 10.01
CA LEU A 286 -26.33 -7.60 9.75
C LEU A 286 -25.64 -8.23 10.96
N PHE A 287 -24.63 -7.57 11.52
CA PHE A 287 -23.95 -8.04 12.72
C PHE A 287 -24.94 -8.27 13.88
N LYS A 288 -25.87 -7.33 14.10
CA LYS A 288 -26.96 -7.49 15.08
C LYS A 288 -27.83 -8.70 14.79
N ARG A 289 -28.29 -8.89 13.54
CA ARG A 289 -29.10 -10.07 13.17
C ARG A 289 -28.37 -11.39 13.41
N LEU A 290 -27.09 -11.48 13.06
CA LEU A 290 -26.27 -12.68 13.29
C LEU A 290 -26.05 -12.95 14.79
N LEU A 291 -25.90 -11.89 15.59
CA LEU A 291 -25.79 -11.94 17.04
C LEU A 291 -27.10 -12.38 17.71
N ASP A 292 -28.25 -11.84 17.27
CA ASP A 292 -29.59 -12.19 17.75
C ASP A 292 -29.99 -13.62 17.37
N MET A 293 -29.55 -14.12 16.22
CA MET A 293 -29.66 -15.55 15.84
C MET A 293 -28.82 -16.47 16.73
N GLY A 294 -27.86 -15.91 17.48
CA GLY A 294 -26.95 -16.66 18.35
C GLY A 294 -25.88 -17.42 17.57
N ILE A 295 -25.47 -16.93 16.41
CA ILE A 295 -24.35 -17.48 15.62
C ILE A 295 -23.02 -17.16 16.30
N VAL A 296 -22.94 -15.96 16.90
CA VAL A 296 -21.83 -15.52 17.74
C VAL A 296 -21.95 -16.19 19.12
N VAL A 297 -21.72 -17.50 19.16
CA VAL A 297 -21.70 -18.28 20.40
C VAL A 297 -20.39 -18.02 21.12
N PHE A 298 -20.48 -17.59 22.38
CA PHE A 298 -19.32 -17.57 23.27
C PHE A 298 -19.00 -19.01 23.70
N PRO A 299 -17.73 -19.45 23.73
CA PRO A 299 -17.35 -20.66 24.42
C PRO A 299 -17.57 -20.47 25.92
N ILE A 300 -18.77 -20.80 26.39
CA ILE A 300 -19.13 -20.76 27.80
C ILE A 300 -18.53 -22.01 28.45
N ASN A 301 -17.44 -21.83 29.20
CA ASN A 301 -16.79 -22.90 29.98
C ASN A 301 -17.72 -23.43 31.09
N ASN A 302 -18.67 -24.30 30.73
CA ASN A 302 -19.57 -24.99 31.64
C ASN A 302 -18.97 -26.30 32.22
N SER A 303 -17.66 -26.52 32.12
CA SER A 303 -16.99 -27.76 32.53
C SER A 303 -16.81 -27.93 34.05
N SER A 304 -17.63 -27.27 34.88
CA SER A 304 -17.43 -27.20 36.34
C SER A 304 -17.92 -28.44 37.11
N ASN A 305 -18.69 -29.34 36.50
CA ASN A 305 -19.41 -30.41 37.21
C ASN A 305 -19.02 -31.87 36.92
N ASN A 306 -17.99 -32.15 36.13
CA ASN A 306 -17.43 -33.52 36.02
C ASN A 306 -16.07 -33.65 36.72
N LYS A 307 -16.11 -33.53 38.05
CA LYS A 307 -15.07 -34.12 38.91
C LYS A 307 -15.25 -35.64 38.89
N ASN A 308 -14.48 -36.34 38.06
CA ASN A 308 -13.93 -37.70 38.26
C ASN A 308 -13.60 -38.38 36.92
N ASN A 309 -12.50 -37.98 36.28
CA ASN A 309 -11.47 -38.94 35.86
C ASN A 309 -10.19 -38.20 35.47
N ILE A 310 -9.09 -38.55 36.14
CA ILE A 310 -7.75 -38.06 35.85
C ILE A 310 -7.13 -39.04 34.86
N ASN A 311 -6.75 -38.58 33.67
CA ASN A 311 -5.46 -38.93 33.05
C ASN A 311 -5.17 -38.10 31.78
N ASN A 312 -4.16 -37.23 31.91
CA ASN A 312 -3.20 -36.76 30.90
C ASN A 312 -3.68 -36.41 29.48
N GLY A 313 -3.90 -35.11 29.25
CA GLY A 313 -3.92 -34.51 27.90
C GLY A 313 -4.46 -33.08 27.89
N PHE A 314 -3.60 -32.07 27.70
CA PHE A 314 -3.94 -30.67 27.39
C PHE A 314 -5.16 -30.04 28.10
N ASN A 315 -5.04 -29.77 29.40
CA ASN A 315 -6.04 -28.98 30.12
C ASN A 315 -5.80 -27.46 29.95
N MET A 316 -6.28 -26.88 28.84
CA MET A 316 -6.28 -25.44 28.59
C MET A 316 -7.63 -24.78 28.95
N GLY A 317 -8.19 -25.10 30.13
CA GLY A 317 -9.42 -24.49 30.67
C GLY A 317 -9.26 -23.01 31.02
N ASN A 318 -9.13 -22.15 29.99
CA ASN A 318 -8.41 -20.89 30.11
C ASN A 318 -9.31 -19.65 30.24
N LYS A 319 -9.22 -18.95 31.37
CA LYS A 319 -9.63 -17.52 31.50
C LYS A 319 -8.92 -16.60 30.47
N ASN A 320 -7.84 -17.09 29.87
CA ASN A 320 -7.08 -16.39 28.83
C ASN A 320 -7.83 -16.21 27.50
N SER A 321 -8.89 -16.97 27.20
CA SER A 321 -9.63 -16.84 25.92
C SER A 321 -10.34 -15.48 25.81
N HIS A 322 -11.10 -15.09 26.82
CA HIS A 322 -11.77 -13.78 26.89
C HIS A 322 -10.75 -12.62 26.84
N ASN A 323 -9.65 -12.73 27.60
CA ASN A 323 -8.58 -11.72 27.57
C ASN A 323 -7.88 -11.66 26.19
N SER A 324 -7.72 -12.79 25.50
CA SER A 324 -7.18 -12.84 24.12
C SER A 324 -8.11 -12.14 23.12
N ILE A 325 -9.43 -12.37 23.22
CA ILE A 325 -10.43 -11.69 22.39
C ILE A 325 -10.43 -10.17 22.67
N ILE A 326 -10.46 -9.76 23.95
CA ILE A 326 -10.42 -8.34 24.33
C ILE A 326 -9.12 -7.68 23.86
N ASN A 327 -7.95 -8.29 24.09
CA ASN A 327 -6.66 -7.74 23.65
C ASN A 327 -6.58 -7.63 22.12
N LYS A 328 -7.19 -8.56 21.37
CA LYS A 328 -7.27 -8.49 19.90
C LYS A 328 -8.28 -7.45 19.41
N LEU A 329 -9.40 -7.27 20.10
CA LEU A 329 -10.33 -6.16 19.89
C LEU A 329 -9.62 -4.83 20.09
N CYS A 330 -8.90 -4.66 21.21
CA CYS A 330 -8.07 -3.49 21.50
C CYS A 330 -6.98 -3.30 20.44
N THR A 331 -6.30 -4.35 20.00
CA THR A 331 -5.29 -4.29 18.92
C THR A 331 -5.91 -3.88 17.58
N LYS A 332 -7.12 -4.34 17.26
CA LYS A 332 -7.85 -3.98 16.04
C LYS A 332 -8.42 -2.56 16.09
N ILE A 333 -8.93 -2.13 17.25
CA ILE A 333 -9.29 -0.73 17.54
C ILE A 333 -8.05 0.17 17.34
N ARG A 334 -6.89 -0.20 17.91
CA ARG A 334 -5.60 0.48 17.73
C ARG A 334 -5.14 0.51 16.28
N PHE A 335 -5.39 -0.56 15.52
CA PHE A 335 -5.10 -0.63 14.09
C PHE A 335 -5.99 0.33 13.28
N HIS A 336 -7.32 0.30 13.48
CA HIS A 336 -8.22 1.22 12.78
C HIS A 336 -8.02 2.68 13.22
N SER A 337 -7.73 2.95 14.49
CA SER A 337 -7.43 4.32 14.94
C SER A 337 -6.07 4.83 14.46
N LYS A 338 -5.13 3.95 14.07
CA LYS A 338 -3.96 4.32 13.27
C LYS A 338 -4.34 4.64 11.82
N HIS A 339 -5.31 3.94 11.23
CA HIS A 339 -5.81 4.30 9.90
C HIS A 339 -6.58 5.63 9.89
N LEU A 340 -7.27 6.00 10.97
CA LEU A 340 -7.82 7.36 11.13
C LEU A 340 -6.75 8.47 11.07
N LYS A 341 -5.48 8.17 11.35
CA LYS A 341 -4.36 9.15 11.25
C LYS A 341 -3.86 9.34 9.82
N ASN A 342 -4.07 8.34 8.95
CA ASN A 342 -3.48 8.29 7.60
C ASN A 342 -4.58 8.36 6.53
N TYR A 343 -5.17 9.54 6.36
CA TYR A 343 -6.19 9.84 5.34
C TYR A 343 -5.74 9.58 3.89
N ASN A 344 -4.42 9.41 3.64
CA ASN A 344 -3.82 9.62 2.31
C ASN A 344 -3.10 8.39 1.71
N ASN A 345 -3.28 7.19 2.25
CA ASN A 345 -2.82 5.96 1.60
C ASN A 345 -3.99 5.33 0.82
N GLU A 346 -3.76 4.98 -0.45
CA GLU A 346 -4.74 4.53 -1.47
C GLU A 346 -5.64 3.33 -1.11
N LYS A 347 -5.50 2.75 0.08
CA LYS A 347 -6.46 1.80 0.66
C LYS A 347 -7.28 2.51 1.73
N GLU A 348 -8.25 3.30 1.27
CA GLU A 348 -9.20 4.01 2.13
C GLU A 348 -10.00 3.04 3.00
N TYR A 349 -9.66 2.97 4.29
CA TYR A 349 -10.63 2.56 5.30
C TYR A 349 -11.56 3.76 5.54
N SER A 350 -12.71 3.76 4.87
CA SER A 350 -13.69 4.84 5.03
C SER A 350 -14.07 5.03 6.52
N PHE A 351 -14.37 6.28 6.91
CA PHE A 351 -14.86 6.57 8.27
C PHE A 351 -16.10 5.72 8.64
N ASN A 352 -16.96 5.44 7.65
CA ASN A 352 -18.12 4.55 7.80
C ASN A 352 -17.72 3.10 8.15
N SER A 353 -16.63 2.58 7.58
CA SER A 353 -16.10 1.25 7.92
C SER A 353 -15.60 1.20 9.37
N PHE A 354 -14.92 2.25 9.84
CA PHE A 354 -14.55 2.38 11.25
C PHE A 354 -15.76 2.49 12.17
N LEU A 355 -16.76 3.30 11.79
CA LEU A 355 -17.96 3.51 12.58
C LEU A 355 -18.79 2.23 12.72
N ASN A 356 -18.95 1.45 11.62
CA ASN A 356 -19.57 0.12 11.65
C ASN A 356 -18.81 -0.84 12.58
N PHE A 357 -17.49 -0.92 12.44
CA PHE A 357 -16.63 -1.74 13.31
C PHE A 357 -16.80 -1.36 14.79
N PHE A 358 -16.82 -0.06 15.09
CA PHE A 358 -16.99 0.47 16.43
C PHE A 358 -18.38 0.21 17.02
N GLN A 359 -19.44 0.42 16.23
CA GLN A 359 -20.82 0.05 16.61
C GLN A 359 -20.92 -1.43 16.94
N ASN A 360 -20.32 -2.30 16.12
CA ASN A 360 -20.32 -3.74 16.33
C ASN A 360 -19.52 -4.15 17.58
N CYS A 361 -18.42 -3.48 17.87
CA CYS A 361 -17.68 -3.65 19.13
C CYS A 361 -18.56 -3.32 20.35
N ILE A 362 -19.27 -2.18 20.34
CA ILE A 362 -20.22 -1.81 21.41
C ILE A 362 -21.34 -2.85 21.52
N LEU A 363 -21.94 -3.24 20.40
CA LEU A 363 -23.01 -4.22 20.31
C LEU A 363 -22.59 -5.53 20.99
N PHE A 364 -21.44 -6.08 20.59
CA PHE A 364 -20.87 -7.30 21.14
C PHE A 364 -20.55 -7.21 22.64
N LEU A 365 -19.85 -6.16 23.07
CA LEU A 365 -19.49 -5.94 24.48
C LEU A 365 -20.74 -5.84 25.36
N SER A 366 -21.80 -5.21 24.84
CA SER A 366 -23.07 -5.10 25.55
C SER A 366 -23.87 -6.41 25.59
N THR A 367 -23.81 -7.24 24.53
CA THR A 367 -24.44 -8.57 24.54
C THR A 367 -23.72 -9.55 25.47
N ILE A 368 -22.37 -9.54 25.52
CA ILE A 368 -21.61 -10.25 26.58
C ILE A 368 -22.18 -9.87 27.94
N LYS A 369 -22.25 -8.56 28.21
CA LYS A 369 -22.70 -8.03 29.50
C LYS A 369 -24.16 -8.34 29.81
N SER A 370 -25.05 -8.40 28.82
CA SER A 370 -26.45 -8.74 29.01
C SER A 370 -26.69 -10.12 29.66
N LYS A 371 -25.75 -11.07 29.46
CA LYS A 371 -25.75 -12.38 30.11
C LYS A 371 -25.20 -12.39 31.54
N TYR A 372 -24.59 -11.29 32.00
CA TYR A 372 -23.91 -11.21 33.30
C TYR A 372 -24.29 -9.99 34.19
N SER A 373 -24.88 -8.91 33.68
CA SER A 373 -25.42 -7.77 34.46
C SER A 373 -26.22 -6.75 33.60
N TYR A 374 -27.38 -6.31 34.09
CA TYR A 374 -28.19 -5.20 33.54
C TYR A 374 -27.62 -3.82 33.98
N PRO A 375 -27.87 -2.66 33.31
CA PRO A 375 -28.63 -2.42 32.07
C PRO A 375 -27.78 -1.80 30.93
N ILE A 376 -27.95 -2.27 29.69
CA ILE A 376 -27.54 -1.54 28.45
C ILE A 376 -28.73 -1.34 27.47
N LYS A 377 -29.91 -1.84 27.81
CA LYS A 377 -31.14 -1.82 26.99
C LYS A 377 -31.58 -0.43 26.49
N ASN A 378 -31.06 0.65 27.08
CA ASN A 378 -31.32 2.03 26.70
C ASN A 378 -30.46 2.54 25.53
N ILE A 379 -29.18 2.15 25.42
CA ILE A 379 -28.30 2.62 24.32
C ILE A 379 -28.80 2.09 22.97
N TYR A 380 -29.19 0.81 22.95
CA TYR A 380 -29.86 0.19 21.80
C TYR A 380 -31.09 0.97 21.35
N LYS A 381 -31.94 1.34 22.31
CA LYS A 381 -33.18 2.07 22.03
C LYS A 381 -32.92 3.41 21.34
N ILE A 382 -31.77 4.04 21.61
CA ILE A 382 -31.36 5.32 20.99
C ILE A 382 -30.81 5.10 19.59
N ILE A 383 -29.94 4.11 19.37
CA ILE A 383 -29.39 3.81 18.03
C ILE A 383 -30.52 3.34 17.09
N GLU A 384 -31.43 2.53 17.60
CA GLU A 384 -32.62 2.06 16.88
C GLU A 384 -33.63 3.21 16.65
N GLN A 385 -33.79 4.14 17.61
CA GLN A 385 -34.48 5.42 17.39
C GLN A 385 -33.79 6.30 16.36
N GLN A 386 -32.45 6.26 16.22
CA GLN A 386 -31.70 7.05 15.23
C GLN A 386 -31.92 6.52 13.81
N GLN A 387 -31.88 5.20 13.60
CA GLN A 387 -32.22 4.57 12.32
C GLN A 387 -33.71 4.75 11.99
N GLN A 388 -34.60 4.63 12.99
CA GLN A 388 -36.02 4.95 12.81
C GLN A 388 -36.24 6.45 12.54
N GLN A 389 -35.46 7.38 13.10
CA GLN A 389 -35.55 8.81 12.80
C GLN A 389 -35.06 9.15 11.39
N GLN A 390 -34.03 8.48 10.85
CA GLN A 390 -33.64 8.68 9.44
C GLN A 390 -34.71 8.13 8.48
N GLN A 391 -35.30 6.96 8.75
CA GLN A 391 -36.44 6.47 7.95
C GLN A 391 -37.69 7.34 8.14
N GLN A 392 -37.95 7.86 9.35
CA GLN A 392 -39.02 8.81 9.61
C GLN A 392 -38.75 10.19 9.01
N GLN A 393 -37.52 10.63 8.76
CA GLN A 393 -37.25 11.88 8.03
C GLN A 393 -37.56 11.73 6.53
N GLN A 394 -37.24 10.57 5.90
CA GLN A 394 -37.71 10.29 4.54
C GLN A 394 -39.23 10.15 4.46
N GLN A 395 -39.88 9.53 5.46
CA GLN A 395 -41.34 9.53 5.53
C GLN A 395 -41.95 10.87 5.92
N GLN A 396 -41.25 11.74 6.67
CA GLN A 396 -41.73 13.09 7.02
C GLN A 396 -41.64 14.07 5.86
N GLN A 397 -40.74 13.90 4.88
CA GLN A 397 -40.84 14.66 3.63
C GLN A 397 -42.06 14.25 2.79
N GLN A 398 -42.54 13.00 2.87
CA GLN A 398 -43.83 12.60 2.28
C GLN A 398 -45.03 12.99 3.18
N GLN A 399 -44.90 12.92 4.50
CA GLN A 399 -45.99 13.29 5.43
C GLN A 399 -46.11 14.79 5.68
N GLN A 400 -45.12 15.65 5.39
CA GLN A 400 -45.32 17.10 5.43
C GLN A 400 -46.28 17.59 4.32
N GLN A 401 -46.53 16.79 3.28
CA GLN A 401 -47.66 17.02 2.35
C GLN A 401 -49.02 16.54 2.89
N GLN A 402 -49.09 15.77 3.97
CA GLN A 402 -50.34 15.32 4.60
C GLN A 402 -50.62 15.93 5.98
N GLN A 403 -49.60 16.32 6.77
CA GLN A 403 -49.78 16.82 8.14
C GLN A 403 -50.17 18.30 8.24
N GLN A 404 -50.23 19.05 7.13
CA GLN A 404 -51.03 20.28 7.10
C GLN A 404 -52.54 20.03 7.30
N GLN A 405 -53.03 18.78 7.21
CA GLN A 405 -54.43 18.43 7.50
C GLN A 405 -54.69 17.82 8.88
N GLN A 406 -53.67 17.49 9.70
CA GLN A 406 -53.86 16.80 10.99
C GLN A 406 -53.38 17.55 12.24
N GLN A 407 -52.81 18.75 12.10
CA GLN A 407 -52.36 19.55 13.26
C GLN A 407 -53.51 20.16 14.10
N GLN A 408 -54.76 19.74 13.88
CA GLN A 408 -55.95 20.27 14.56
C GLN A 408 -56.52 19.36 15.67
N GLN A 409 -55.93 18.19 15.98
CA GLN A 409 -56.62 17.19 16.83
C GLN A 409 -55.93 16.58 18.06
N GLN A 410 -54.60 16.68 18.27
CA GLN A 410 -53.97 15.99 19.43
C GLN A 410 -52.99 16.84 20.25
N GLN A 411 -53.45 18.00 20.70
CA GLN A 411 -52.85 18.71 21.84
C GLN A 411 -53.44 18.26 23.20
N GLN A 412 -54.03 17.07 23.29
CA GLN A 412 -54.90 16.67 24.41
C GLN A 412 -54.56 15.32 25.08
N GLN A 413 -53.33 14.81 24.96
CA GLN A 413 -52.92 13.62 25.74
C GLN A 413 -51.45 13.56 26.16
N GLN A 414 -50.88 14.72 26.56
CA GLN A 414 -49.86 14.72 27.61
C GLN A 414 -50.54 14.86 28.98
N GLN A 415 -50.74 13.75 29.69
CA GLN A 415 -50.43 13.61 31.12
C GLN A 415 -50.76 12.19 31.60
N GLN A 416 -49.91 11.68 32.51
CA GLN A 416 -49.83 10.32 33.07
C GLN A 416 -48.97 9.33 32.27
N GLN A 417 -47.94 8.69 32.85
CA GLN A 417 -47.34 8.89 34.17
C GLN A 417 -45.90 8.33 34.19
N GLN A 418 -44.98 9.02 34.89
CA GLN A 418 -43.87 8.35 35.58
C GLN A 418 -44.45 7.79 36.92
N GLN A 419 -43.86 6.86 37.69
CA GLN A 419 -42.45 6.58 37.95
C GLN A 419 -42.30 5.29 38.82
N GLN A 420 -41.03 4.89 39.06
CA GLN A 420 -40.43 4.02 40.12
C GLN A 420 -40.05 2.56 39.74
N GLN A 421 -38.82 2.03 39.96
CA GLN A 421 -37.87 1.95 41.13
C GLN A 421 -38.24 0.84 42.14
N GLN A 422 -37.34 0.02 42.74
CA GLN A 422 -35.85 -0.16 42.64
C GLN A 422 -35.39 -1.52 43.26
N GLU A 423 -34.08 -1.64 43.62
CA GLU A 423 -33.35 -2.70 44.37
C GLU A 423 -33.06 -4.05 43.65
N GLU A 424 -31.99 -4.84 43.92
CA GLU A 424 -30.84 -4.71 44.89
C GLU A 424 -29.47 -5.29 44.35
N GLU A 425 -28.77 -6.21 45.05
CA GLU A 425 -27.29 -6.28 45.14
C GLU A 425 -26.65 -7.70 45.42
N ILE A 426 -25.36 -7.79 45.87
CA ILE A 426 -24.47 -8.95 46.20
C ILE A 426 -23.64 -9.51 44.98
N ASP A 427 -22.33 -9.86 45.02
CA ASP A 427 -21.25 -9.96 46.05
C ASP A 427 -19.86 -9.52 45.50
N GLN A 428 -18.83 -9.39 46.36
CA GLN A 428 -17.48 -8.91 46.01
C GLN A 428 -16.35 -9.96 46.05
N ASN A 429 -15.68 -10.20 44.91
CA ASN A 429 -14.24 -10.54 44.88
C ASN A 429 -13.56 -10.33 43.49
N ASP A 430 -14.09 -9.42 42.67
CA ASP A 430 -13.84 -9.35 41.22
C ASP A 430 -13.17 -8.02 40.77
N PHE A 431 -12.45 -7.40 41.71
CA PHE A 431 -12.31 -5.94 41.84
C PHE A 431 -11.48 -5.19 40.76
N LYS A 432 -10.81 -5.87 39.83
CA LYS A 432 -10.06 -5.21 38.74
C LYS A 432 -10.76 -5.25 37.39
N ILE A 433 -11.32 -6.40 37.00
CA ILE A 433 -12.05 -6.51 35.72
C ILE A 433 -13.46 -5.93 35.86
N THR A 434 -14.11 -6.12 37.00
CA THR A 434 -15.47 -5.58 37.21
C THR A 434 -15.47 -4.07 37.42
N ASN A 435 -14.38 -3.46 37.93
CA ASN A 435 -14.18 -2.01 37.87
C ASN A 435 -13.94 -1.50 36.44
N LEU A 436 -13.22 -2.24 35.60
CA LEU A 436 -13.07 -1.89 34.19
C LEU A 436 -14.46 -1.91 33.49
N ILE A 437 -15.21 -2.99 33.68
CA ILE A 437 -16.54 -3.20 33.08
C ILE A 437 -17.61 -2.26 33.67
N SER A 438 -17.46 -1.79 34.92
CA SER A 438 -18.32 -0.77 35.52
C SER A 438 -17.98 0.63 35.03
N ASN A 439 -16.70 1.00 34.90
CA ASN A 439 -16.28 2.26 34.29
C ASN A 439 -16.78 2.36 32.83
N PHE A 440 -16.57 1.30 32.03
CA PHE A 440 -17.21 1.14 30.72
C PHE A 440 -18.74 1.32 30.77
N LYS A 441 -19.42 0.84 31.83
CA LYS A 441 -20.88 0.99 32.02
C LYS A 441 -21.25 2.47 32.08
N THR A 442 -20.62 3.20 32.99
CA THR A 442 -20.96 4.59 33.33
C THR A 442 -20.62 5.53 32.17
N VAL A 443 -19.45 5.34 31.57
CA VAL A 443 -18.96 6.12 30.42
C VAL A 443 -19.87 5.97 29.21
N ILE A 444 -20.16 4.74 28.78
CA ILE A 444 -20.98 4.51 27.57
C ILE A 444 -22.45 4.92 27.84
N THR A 445 -22.99 4.60 29.02
CA THR A 445 -24.43 4.77 29.29
C THR A 445 -24.83 6.20 29.67
N ASN A 446 -23.91 7.00 30.23
CA ASN A 446 -24.21 8.37 30.64
C ASN A 446 -23.47 9.40 29.77
N THR A 447 -22.16 9.29 29.59
CA THR A 447 -21.34 10.29 28.88
C THR A 447 -21.56 10.22 27.37
N VAL A 448 -21.29 9.06 26.75
CA VAL A 448 -21.48 8.86 25.30
C VAL A 448 -22.97 9.05 24.94
N ARG A 449 -23.88 8.53 25.77
CA ARG A 449 -25.32 8.73 25.60
C ARG A 449 -25.74 10.20 25.56
N SER A 450 -25.44 10.96 26.61
CA SER A 450 -25.88 12.37 26.71
C SER A 450 -25.26 13.24 25.61
N LYS A 451 -24.03 12.92 25.18
CA LYS A 451 -23.39 13.57 24.03
C LYS A 451 -24.01 13.16 22.69
N ILE A 452 -24.38 11.91 22.46
CA ILE A 452 -25.14 11.50 21.25
C ILE A 452 -26.54 12.14 21.22
N GLU A 453 -27.25 12.18 22.36
CA GLU A 453 -28.54 12.86 22.49
C GLU A 453 -28.39 14.39 22.22
N LYS A 454 -27.28 15.00 22.65
CA LYS A 454 -26.91 16.39 22.32
C LYS A 454 -26.57 16.57 20.83
N ILE A 455 -25.78 15.69 20.22
CA ILE A 455 -25.46 15.72 18.78
C ILE A 455 -26.75 15.67 17.95
N ASN A 456 -27.68 14.77 18.32
CA ASN A 456 -28.97 14.62 17.64
C ASN A 456 -29.87 15.87 17.75
N SER A 457 -29.77 16.66 18.82
CA SER A 457 -30.56 17.89 18.97
C SER A 457 -30.00 19.11 18.21
N ILE A 458 -28.76 19.05 17.73
CA ILE A 458 -28.13 20.11 16.93
C ILE A 458 -28.34 19.88 15.40
N ASN A 459 -29.02 18.79 15.03
CA ASN A 459 -28.93 18.14 13.72
C ASN A 459 -29.82 18.75 12.61
N THR A 460 -29.81 20.08 12.42
CA THR A 460 -30.60 20.75 11.35
C THR A 460 -29.83 21.67 10.40
N ASN A 461 -28.56 22.02 10.67
CA ASN A 461 -27.77 22.87 9.74
C ASN A 461 -26.23 22.75 9.88
N ILE A 462 -25.72 21.73 10.59
CA ILE A 462 -24.28 21.53 10.73
C ILE A 462 -23.72 20.84 9.47
N GLY A 463 -22.67 21.43 8.87
CA GLY A 463 -21.97 20.82 7.75
C GLY A 463 -21.26 19.52 8.13
N ASN A 464 -21.25 18.54 7.20
CA ASN A 464 -20.83 17.15 7.44
C ASN A 464 -19.52 17.00 8.25
N ASN A 465 -18.52 17.83 7.98
CA ASN A 465 -17.21 17.75 8.64
C ASN A 465 -17.29 17.96 10.17
N THR A 466 -18.12 18.89 10.65
CA THR A 466 -18.27 19.18 12.09
C THR A 466 -18.98 18.04 12.82
N PHE A 467 -19.90 17.34 12.15
CA PHE A 467 -20.53 16.13 12.69
C PHE A 467 -19.54 14.97 12.77
N GLU A 468 -18.69 14.76 11.75
CA GLU A 468 -17.58 13.79 11.81
C GLU A 468 -16.61 14.11 12.95
N ILE A 469 -16.22 15.39 13.10
CA ILE A 469 -15.34 15.86 14.19
C ILE A 469 -15.94 15.57 15.56
N GLU A 470 -17.23 15.85 15.80
CA GLU A 470 -17.84 15.60 17.11
C GLU A 470 -18.05 14.09 17.38
N ILE A 471 -18.34 13.27 16.35
CA ILE A 471 -18.34 11.80 16.52
C ILE A 471 -16.93 11.30 16.84
N LYS A 472 -15.91 11.74 16.09
CA LYS A 472 -14.50 11.46 16.41
C LYS A 472 -14.21 11.90 17.85
N ARG A 473 -14.68 13.07 18.29
CA ARG A 473 -14.47 13.56 19.65
C ARG A 473 -15.05 12.61 20.69
N VAL A 474 -16.30 12.20 20.55
CA VAL A 474 -16.96 11.27 21.49
C VAL A 474 -16.26 9.91 21.51
N ILE A 475 -15.91 9.37 20.33
CA ILE A 475 -15.22 8.08 20.24
C ILE A 475 -13.81 8.16 20.85
N LEU A 476 -13.04 9.20 20.51
CA LEU A 476 -11.67 9.38 20.99
C LEU A 476 -11.66 9.74 22.49
N PHE A 477 -12.22 10.88 22.88
CA PHE A 477 -12.02 11.46 24.22
C PHE A 477 -12.97 10.94 25.29
N ASP A 478 -14.18 10.49 24.95
CA ASP A 478 -15.09 9.90 25.95
C ASP A 478 -14.90 8.38 26.05
N PHE A 479 -14.75 7.68 24.92
CA PHE A 479 -14.62 6.21 24.94
C PHE A 479 -13.15 5.73 24.97
N LEU A 480 -12.29 6.14 24.02
CA LEU A 480 -10.93 5.60 23.97
C LEU A 480 -10.06 6.05 25.15
N LYS A 481 -10.30 7.25 25.70
CA LYS A 481 -9.60 7.78 26.88
C LYS A 481 -9.72 6.86 28.10
N GLU A 482 -10.92 6.36 28.35
CA GLU A 482 -11.26 5.48 29.48
C GLU A 482 -10.64 4.08 29.36
N ILE A 483 -10.16 3.72 28.16
CA ILE A 483 -9.46 2.48 27.88
C ILE A 483 -8.02 2.69 27.42
N ARG A 484 -7.49 3.93 27.52
CA ARG A 484 -6.22 4.31 26.89
C ARG A 484 -5.06 3.42 27.31
N GLU A 485 -5.01 3.06 28.59
CA GLU A 485 -3.97 2.22 29.20
C GLU A 485 -3.98 0.77 28.69
N LEU A 486 -5.08 0.31 28.09
CA LEU A 486 -5.21 -1.02 27.50
C LEU A 486 -4.94 -1.04 25.98
N VAL A 487 -5.12 0.09 25.31
CA VAL A 487 -5.12 0.17 23.83
C VAL A 487 -3.85 0.83 23.30
N PHE A 488 -3.38 1.90 23.93
CA PHE A 488 -2.35 2.79 23.39
C PHE A 488 -1.11 2.87 24.29
N SER A 489 0.06 3.08 23.69
CA SER A 489 1.15 3.72 24.43
C SER A 489 0.85 5.21 24.62
N ASN A 490 1.49 5.84 25.61
CA ASN A 490 1.38 7.29 25.81
C ASN A 490 1.68 8.06 24.51
N ASP A 491 2.66 7.61 23.73
CA ASP A 491 3.07 8.23 22.47
C ASP A 491 1.99 8.10 21.40
N GLU A 492 1.36 6.93 21.26
CA GLU A 492 0.30 6.72 20.28
C GLU A 492 -0.97 7.50 20.62
N TRP A 493 -1.29 7.59 21.91
CA TRP A 493 -2.37 8.41 22.46
C TRP A 493 -2.10 9.90 22.22
N THR A 494 -0.88 10.35 22.50
CA THR A 494 -0.39 11.71 22.20
C THR A 494 -0.55 12.04 20.72
N ILE A 495 -0.05 11.20 19.81
CA ILE A 495 -0.20 11.38 18.36
C ILE A 495 -1.68 11.39 17.94
N LEU A 496 -2.55 10.65 18.63
CA LEU A 496 -3.99 10.62 18.33
C LEU A 496 -4.68 11.93 18.74
N ILE A 497 -4.37 12.45 19.94
CA ILE A 497 -4.85 13.76 20.41
C ILE A 497 -4.34 14.89 19.50
N LEU A 498 -3.04 14.89 19.20
CA LEU A 498 -2.41 15.93 18.39
C LEU A 498 -3.01 16.00 16.97
N ASN A 499 -3.23 14.86 16.32
CA ASN A 499 -3.91 14.83 15.02
C ASN A 499 -5.37 15.26 15.10
N PHE A 500 -6.11 14.87 16.15
CA PHE A 500 -7.48 15.33 16.32
C PHE A 500 -7.55 16.84 16.56
N ALA A 501 -6.74 17.38 17.47
CA ALA A 501 -6.71 18.81 17.79
C ALA A 501 -6.36 19.66 16.56
N ARG A 502 -5.49 19.13 15.68
CA ARG A 502 -5.20 19.67 14.35
C ARG A 502 -6.45 19.66 13.43
N GLU A 503 -7.12 18.52 13.31
CA GLU A 503 -8.33 18.39 12.45
C GLU A 503 -9.53 19.21 12.93
N SER A 504 -9.68 19.40 14.24
CA SER A 504 -10.82 20.09 14.85
C SER A 504 -10.58 21.58 15.12
N GLY A 505 -9.31 22.02 15.14
CA GLY A 505 -8.91 23.33 15.65
C GLY A 505 -9.04 23.48 17.17
N GLU A 506 -9.44 22.43 17.90
CA GLU A 506 -9.66 22.46 19.35
C GLU A 506 -8.36 22.27 20.14
N TYR A 507 -7.39 23.15 19.93
CA TYR A 507 -6.05 23.03 20.52
C TYR A 507 -6.01 23.02 22.06
N ASN A 508 -7.06 23.53 22.72
CA ASN A 508 -7.19 23.44 24.19
C ASN A 508 -7.27 21.98 24.69
N LEU A 509 -7.73 21.03 23.88
CA LEU A 509 -7.75 19.60 24.25
C LEU A 509 -6.34 19.06 24.55
N ILE A 510 -5.31 19.66 23.96
CA ILE A 510 -3.91 19.28 24.19
C ILE A 510 -3.51 19.60 25.64
N GLU A 511 -3.93 20.77 26.18
CA GLU A 511 -3.73 21.16 27.58
C GLU A 511 -4.52 20.25 28.55
N GLU A 512 -5.78 19.97 28.21
CA GLU A 512 -6.70 19.20 29.06
C GLU A 512 -6.29 17.72 29.21
N GLU A 513 -5.99 17.05 28.10
CA GLU A 513 -5.81 15.59 28.02
C GLU A 513 -4.42 15.09 28.39
N LEU A 514 -3.40 15.88 28.09
CA LEU A 514 -2.01 15.54 28.41
C LEU A 514 -1.62 16.00 29.82
N HIS A 515 -2.57 16.62 30.54
CA HIS A 515 -2.42 17.10 31.92
C HIS A 515 -1.19 18.00 32.13
N ILE A 516 -0.85 18.82 31.14
CA ILE A 516 0.28 19.78 31.16
C ILE A 516 -0.11 20.99 32.02
N LYS A 517 -0.47 20.76 33.29
CA LYS A 517 -0.97 21.79 34.20
C LYS A 517 0.13 22.46 35.02
N LYS A 518 1.28 21.80 35.23
CA LYS A 518 2.52 22.39 35.80
C LYS A 518 3.78 21.67 35.28
N ILE A 519 4.74 22.45 34.77
CA ILE A 519 6.06 21.98 34.27
C ILE A 519 6.85 21.21 35.35
N ASN A 520 6.67 21.56 36.63
CA ASN A 520 7.42 20.98 37.75
C ASN A 520 7.12 19.48 37.97
N ASP A 521 5.91 19.00 37.63
CA ASP A 521 5.54 17.58 37.80
C ASP A 521 6.09 16.68 36.68
N ILE A 522 6.31 17.23 35.48
CA ILE A 522 6.87 16.52 34.32
C ILE A 522 8.32 16.11 34.60
N ASN A 523 9.11 17.05 35.14
CA ASN A 523 10.51 16.85 35.49
C ASN A 523 10.74 15.76 36.57
N ALA A 524 9.75 15.50 37.42
CA ALA A 524 9.89 14.56 38.54
C ALA A 524 9.65 13.08 38.16
N LYS A 525 8.80 12.79 37.18
CA LYS A 525 8.36 11.41 36.88
C LYS A 525 8.97 10.78 35.63
N LEU A 526 9.44 11.57 34.67
CA LEU A 526 9.94 11.06 33.39
C LEU A 526 11.11 11.94 32.91
N LYS A 527 12.29 11.37 32.68
CA LYS A 527 13.53 12.13 32.41
C LYS A 527 13.67 12.68 30.96
N SER A 528 12.63 12.61 30.13
CA SER A 528 12.68 13.02 28.72
C SER A 528 11.37 13.39 27.95
N PRO A 529 10.12 13.46 28.50
CA PRO A 529 8.92 13.67 27.69
C PRO A 529 8.88 14.98 26.92
N GLU A 530 9.43 16.06 27.49
CA GLU A 530 9.37 17.40 26.90
C GLU A 530 9.99 17.43 25.49
N LYS A 531 11.06 16.66 25.28
CA LYS A 531 11.69 16.44 23.97
C LYS A 531 10.71 15.76 23.01
N MET A 532 10.15 14.63 23.42
CA MET A 532 9.30 13.79 22.58
C MET A 532 7.97 14.47 22.24
N PHE A 533 7.37 15.18 23.20
CA PHE A 533 6.08 15.82 22.97
C PHE A 533 6.20 17.04 22.06
N SER A 534 7.17 17.92 22.31
CA SER A 534 7.47 19.05 21.42
C SER A 534 7.78 18.55 20.02
N SER A 535 8.59 17.48 19.91
CA SER A 535 8.98 16.93 18.61
C SER A 535 7.83 16.29 17.85
N LEU A 536 6.87 15.65 18.53
CA LEU A 536 5.64 15.13 17.92
C LEU A 536 4.70 16.26 17.44
N ILE A 537 4.58 17.38 18.17
CA ILE A 537 3.82 18.54 17.68
C ILE A 537 4.49 19.08 16.41
N ILE A 538 5.80 19.30 16.44
CA ILE A 538 6.57 19.80 15.29
C ILE A 538 6.43 18.84 14.10
N GLN A 539 6.56 17.53 14.32
CA GLN A 539 6.39 16.53 13.26
C GLN A 539 5.01 16.60 12.61
N ILE A 540 3.93 16.70 13.40
CA ILE A 540 2.56 16.79 12.88
C ILE A 540 2.30 18.13 12.20
N ALA A 541 2.82 19.24 12.76
CA ALA A 541 2.73 20.57 12.17
C ALA A 541 3.41 20.63 10.79
N VAL A 542 4.63 20.08 10.69
CA VAL A 542 5.42 20.01 9.46
C VAL A 542 4.77 19.07 8.45
N LEU A 543 4.32 17.87 8.86
CA LEU A 543 3.67 16.90 7.97
C LEU A 543 2.42 17.46 7.26
N HIS A 544 1.66 18.30 7.96
CA HIS A 544 0.41 18.89 7.46
C HIS A 544 0.52 20.37 7.08
N GLY A 545 1.70 20.99 7.19
CA GLY A 545 1.89 22.42 6.98
C GLY A 545 0.89 23.29 7.75
N ASP A 546 0.65 22.98 9.03
CA ASP A 546 -0.38 23.68 9.82
C ASP A 546 0.25 24.85 10.62
N PRO A 547 0.04 26.12 10.21
CA PRO A 547 0.59 27.28 10.91
C PRO A 547 -0.11 27.55 12.24
N ASP A 548 -1.39 27.20 12.38
CA ASP A 548 -2.15 27.47 13.61
C ASP A 548 -1.74 26.49 14.72
N PHE A 549 -1.40 25.25 14.36
CA PHE A 549 -0.82 24.27 15.27
C PHE A 549 0.54 24.71 15.85
N ILE A 550 1.38 25.38 15.06
CA ILE A 550 2.64 25.98 15.56
C ILE A 550 2.38 27.07 16.59
N LYS A 551 1.37 27.93 16.38
CA LYS A 551 1.03 29.05 17.30
C LYS A 551 0.63 28.58 18.70
N VAL A 552 0.29 27.30 18.87
CA VAL A 552 0.00 26.71 20.19
C VAL A 552 1.29 26.36 20.96
N ILE A 553 2.38 25.98 20.28
CA ILE A 553 3.64 25.51 20.93
C ILE A 553 4.18 26.49 21.98
N PRO A 554 4.25 27.83 21.74
CA PRO A 554 4.75 28.77 22.74
C PRO A 554 4.01 28.72 24.08
N ARG A 555 2.70 28.40 24.08
CA ARG A 555 1.90 28.29 25.32
C ARG A 555 2.41 27.19 26.26
N PHE A 556 3.04 26.16 25.71
CA PHE A 556 3.51 25.00 26.46
C PHE A 556 5.01 25.06 26.80
N TYR A 557 5.83 25.63 25.90
CA TYR A 557 7.29 25.39 25.90
C TYR A 557 8.15 26.64 25.62
N GLU A 558 7.68 27.84 25.99
CA GLU A 558 8.42 29.11 25.79
C GLU A 558 9.91 29.03 26.17
N GLN A 559 10.23 28.50 27.37
CA GLN A 559 11.62 28.35 27.85
C GLN A 559 12.46 27.23 27.17
N TYR A 560 11.84 26.41 26.32
CA TYR A 560 12.43 25.21 25.71
C TYR A 560 12.48 25.25 24.19
N PHE A 561 11.78 26.21 23.58
CA PHE A 561 11.62 26.39 22.14
C PHE A 561 12.97 26.36 21.39
N ASP A 562 13.95 27.11 21.88
CA ASP A 562 15.30 27.21 21.28
C ASP A 562 16.12 25.92 21.36
N ARG A 563 15.80 25.02 22.31
CA ARG A 563 16.60 23.80 22.58
C ARG A 563 16.16 22.58 21.78
N TYR A 564 14.87 22.41 21.50
CA TYR A 564 14.35 21.16 20.95
C TYR A 564 14.15 21.16 19.43
N LEU A 565 14.52 22.25 18.77
CA LEU A 565 14.52 22.40 17.32
C LEU A 565 15.91 22.19 16.68
N ASP A 566 16.81 21.46 17.34
CA ASP A 566 18.13 21.19 16.77
C ASP A 566 18.05 20.41 15.44
N GLU A 567 18.92 20.80 14.51
CA GLU A 567 18.93 20.31 13.12
C GLU A 567 19.11 18.79 13.06
N SER A 568 19.84 18.25 14.04
CA SER A 568 20.06 16.81 14.22
C SER A 568 18.77 15.99 14.28
N TYR A 569 17.69 16.51 14.87
CA TYR A 569 16.43 15.78 15.01
C TYR A 569 15.68 15.69 13.69
N VAL A 570 15.58 16.80 12.96
CA VAL A 570 14.95 16.84 11.63
C VAL A 570 15.75 16.01 10.61
N ARG A 571 17.08 16.00 10.72
CA ARG A 571 17.94 15.11 9.92
C ARG A 571 17.71 13.63 10.24
N HIS A 572 17.54 13.24 11.51
CA HIS A 572 17.28 11.84 11.92
C HIS A 572 15.91 11.30 11.46
N HIS A 573 14.97 12.15 11.04
CA HIS A 573 13.65 11.73 10.55
C HIS A 573 13.41 12.07 9.07
N ASN A 574 14.37 12.71 8.40
CA ASN A 574 14.47 12.83 6.94
C ASN A 574 15.41 11.77 6.32
N ASP A 575 15.79 10.71 7.06
CA ASP A 575 16.65 9.67 6.48
C ASP A 575 15.93 8.97 5.32
N VAL A 576 16.57 9.03 4.14
CA VAL A 576 16.01 8.74 2.81
C VAL A 576 15.49 7.30 2.69
N GLN A 577 15.89 6.41 3.61
CA GLN A 577 15.40 5.04 3.68
C GLN A 577 13.94 4.94 4.13
N THR A 578 13.46 5.87 4.96
CA THR A 578 12.03 5.99 5.24
C THR A 578 11.43 6.93 4.21
N SER A 579 10.58 6.42 3.31
CA SER A 579 9.85 7.19 2.29
C SER A 579 8.81 8.18 2.85
N ASN A 580 8.89 8.48 4.16
CA ASN A 580 8.07 9.43 4.87
C ASN A 580 8.81 10.76 4.87
N ASN A 581 8.71 11.53 3.78
CA ASN A 581 9.21 12.90 3.76
C ASN A 581 8.60 13.65 4.96
N TYR A 582 9.44 14.25 5.80
CA TYR A 582 9.02 14.91 7.04
C TYR A 582 8.03 16.05 6.77
N TYR A 583 8.15 16.64 5.58
CA TYR A 583 7.18 17.52 4.94
C TYR A 583 6.57 16.78 3.73
N ASN A 584 5.24 16.67 3.64
CA ASN A 584 4.60 16.00 2.49
C ASN A 584 3.86 17.01 1.59
N PRO A 585 4.53 17.59 0.59
CA PRO A 585 3.97 18.65 -0.26
C PRO A 585 2.88 18.15 -1.21
N LYS A 586 2.60 16.84 -1.27
CA LYS A 586 1.43 16.28 -1.97
C LYS A 586 0.13 16.42 -1.17
N LEU A 587 0.21 16.74 0.13
CA LEU A 587 -0.96 16.82 1.03
C LEU A 587 -1.41 18.24 1.35
N VAL A 588 -0.57 19.24 1.05
CA VAL A 588 -0.72 20.62 1.49
C VAL A 588 -0.62 21.51 0.26
N ASP A 589 -1.62 22.34 -0.02
CA ASP A 589 -1.52 23.32 -1.10
C ASP A 589 -0.46 24.38 -0.79
N ILE A 590 0.18 24.91 -1.85
CA ILE A 590 1.31 25.83 -1.75
C ILE A 590 1.02 27.07 -0.89
N ASP A 591 -0.20 27.60 -0.90
CA ASP A 591 -0.56 28.77 -0.09
C ASP A 591 -0.56 28.45 1.42
N GLN A 592 -1.03 27.26 1.79
CA GLN A 592 -0.90 26.75 3.15
C GLN A 592 0.58 26.48 3.50
N GLN A 593 1.39 25.97 2.57
CA GLN A 593 2.85 25.81 2.79
C GLN A 593 3.53 27.15 3.06
N LEU A 594 3.17 28.21 2.32
CA LEU A 594 3.73 29.56 2.49
C LEU A 594 3.36 30.17 3.84
N LYS A 595 2.10 30.05 4.29
CA LYS A 595 1.67 30.46 5.64
C LYS A 595 2.41 29.69 6.74
N PHE A 596 2.71 28.42 6.50
CA PHE A 596 3.50 27.60 7.41
C PHE A 596 4.96 28.08 7.49
N ILE A 597 5.62 28.35 6.34
CA ILE A 597 6.95 28.97 6.29
C ILE A 597 6.94 30.30 7.04
N GLU A 598 6.00 31.20 6.74
CA GLU A 598 5.88 32.51 7.41
C GLU A 598 5.84 32.36 8.94
N THR A 599 5.03 31.42 9.43
CA THR A 599 4.91 31.13 10.86
C THR A 599 6.23 30.57 11.43
N ILE A 600 6.89 29.68 10.70
CA ILE A 600 8.20 29.10 11.07
C ILE A 600 9.31 30.17 11.14
N TYR A 601 9.30 31.15 10.23
CA TYR A 601 10.23 32.29 10.25
C TYR A 601 9.92 33.27 11.38
N LYS A 602 8.63 33.57 11.63
CA LYS A 602 8.16 34.43 12.72
C LYS A 602 8.62 33.99 14.11
N TYR A 603 8.69 32.67 14.32
CA TYR A 603 9.16 32.07 15.57
C TYR A 603 10.63 31.62 15.51
N ASN A 604 11.39 32.01 14.48
CA ASN A 604 12.80 31.71 14.27
C ASN A 604 13.18 30.21 14.44
N PHE A 605 12.37 29.31 13.90
CA PHE A 605 12.64 27.86 13.96
C PHE A 605 13.97 27.53 13.27
N LYS A 606 14.90 26.87 13.97
CA LYS A 606 16.17 26.38 13.40
C LYS A 606 16.00 25.47 12.18
N CYS A 607 14.89 24.74 12.08
CA CYS A 607 14.57 23.88 10.93
C CYS A 607 13.98 24.63 9.73
N LYS A 608 13.82 25.96 9.78
CA LYS A 608 13.21 26.78 8.71
C LYS A 608 13.84 26.53 7.34
N GLU A 609 15.16 26.38 7.30
CA GLU A 609 15.92 26.08 6.09
C GLU A 609 15.62 24.68 5.51
N ILE A 610 15.47 23.66 6.34
CA ILE A 610 15.14 22.30 5.87
C ILE A 610 13.70 22.24 5.34
N VAL A 611 12.75 22.86 6.04
CA VAL A 611 11.36 22.93 5.57
C VAL A 611 11.29 23.68 4.23
N LEU A 612 11.97 24.82 4.15
CA LEU A 612 12.03 25.62 2.93
C LEU A 612 12.65 24.86 1.76
N LYS A 613 13.78 24.16 1.98
CA LYS A 613 14.40 23.30 0.97
C LYS A 613 13.47 22.18 0.51
N ASN A 614 12.79 21.49 1.45
CA ASN A 614 11.85 20.42 1.10
C ASN A 614 10.70 20.91 0.21
N ILE A 615 10.27 22.17 0.37
CA ILE A 615 9.22 22.79 -0.46
C ILE A 615 9.74 23.03 -1.88
N PHE A 616 10.96 23.54 -2.05
CA PHE A 616 11.56 23.72 -3.38
C PHE A 616 11.90 22.41 -4.09
N ASP A 617 12.45 21.43 -3.37
CA ASP A 617 12.92 20.15 -3.94
C ASP A 617 11.78 19.23 -4.42
N ASN A 618 10.51 19.51 -4.06
CA ASN A 618 9.39 18.59 -4.28
C ASN A 618 8.12 19.23 -4.89
N PHE A 619 8.11 20.55 -5.17
CA PHE A 619 6.90 21.23 -5.68
C PHE A 619 7.06 21.70 -7.13
N ASP A 620 6.58 20.87 -8.07
CA ASP A 620 6.64 21.12 -9.52
C ASP A 620 5.83 22.38 -9.96
N GLY A 621 4.88 22.83 -9.15
CA GLY A 621 3.98 23.95 -9.45
C GLY A 621 4.42 25.32 -8.91
N LEU A 622 5.69 25.50 -8.52
CA LEU A 622 6.13 26.73 -7.85
C LEU A 622 6.27 27.88 -8.86
N THR A 623 5.49 28.94 -8.68
CA THR A 623 5.45 30.12 -9.56
C THR A 623 6.40 31.21 -9.07
N ILE A 624 6.68 32.19 -9.93
CA ILE A 624 7.44 33.40 -9.56
C ILE A 624 6.72 34.16 -8.43
N ASP A 625 5.39 34.15 -8.38
CA ASP A 625 4.61 34.80 -7.31
C ASP A 625 4.77 34.09 -5.95
N HIS A 626 4.84 32.76 -5.93
CA HIS A 626 5.17 32.01 -4.72
C HIS A 626 6.62 32.32 -4.28
N ALA A 627 7.54 32.41 -5.23
CA ALA A 627 8.94 32.77 -4.97
C ALA A 627 9.06 34.19 -4.37
N ASN A 628 8.36 35.17 -4.92
CA ASN A 628 8.25 36.52 -4.37
C ASN A 628 7.67 36.52 -2.95
N THR A 629 6.64 35.71 -2.69
CA THR A 629 6.07 35.56 -1.36
C THR A 629 7.10 35.03 -0.35
N ILE A 630 7.91 34.05 -0.74
CA ILE A 630 9.00 33.50 0.09
C ILE A 630 10.08 34.56 0.36
N ILE A 631 10.45 35.37 -0.64
CA ILE A 631 11.39 36.48 -0.48
C ILE A 631 10.87 37.49 0.55
N GLU A 632 9.60 37.89 0.48
CA GLU A 632 9.03 38.82 1.45
C GLU A 632 8.96 38.21 2.86
N ILE A 633 8.66 36.91 2.99
CA ILE A 633 8.77 36.21 4.28
C ILE A 633 10.21 36.27 4.81
N ILE A 634 11.22 36.03 3.97
CA ILE A 634 12.64 36.09 4.34
C ILE A 634 13.01 37.53 4.78
N LYS A 635 12.79 38.54 3.93
CA LYS A 635 13.09 39.95 4.21
C LYS A 635 12.42 40.46 5.50
N ASN A 636 11.17 40.07 5.75
CA ASN A 636 10.43 40.51 6.93
C ASN A 636 11.01 39.99 8.26
N HIS A 637 11.82 38.93 8.22
CA HIS A 637 12.39 38.30 9.42
C HIS A 637 13.90 38.51 9.56
N PHE A 638 14.66 38.62 8.45
CA PHE A 638 16.07 39.02 8.47
C PHE A 638 16.20 40.55 8.56
N LYS A 639 15.92 41.12 9.75
CA LYS A 639 15.98 42.58 9.98
C LYS A 639 17.35 43.10 10.41
N GLU A 640 18.23 42.26 10.93
CA GLU A 640 19.54 42.69 11.44
C GLU A 640 20.67 42.42 10.44
N PRO A 641 21.54 43.41 10.16
CA PRO A 641 22.64 43.27 9.20
C PRO A 641 23.78 42.33 9.67
N MET A 642 23.66 41.74 10.87
CA MET A 642 24.63 40.77 11.42
C MET A 642 24.20 39.31 11.27
N GLU A 643 22.97 39.00 10.83
CA GLU A 643 22.58 37.61 10.60
C GLU A 643 23.30 37.01 9.37
N LEU A 644 23.79 35.78 9.52
CA LEU A 644 24.39 35.01 8.43
C LEU A 644 23.36 34.81 7.32
N LYS A 645 23.70 35.23 6.10
CA LYS A 645 22.83 35.05 4.93
C LYS A 645 22.58 33.55 4.70
N PRO A 646 21.33 33.12 4.50
CA PRO A 646 21.03 31.73 4.18
C PRO A 646 21.77 31.28 2.91
N THR A 647 22.25 30.03 2.91
CA THR A 647 22.92 29.45 1.74
C THR A 647 21.92 29.26 0.60
N ALA A 648 22.31 29.56 -0.65
CA ALA A 648 21.45 29.30 -1.81
C ALA A 648 21.24 27.80 -2.10
N ASN A 649 21.84 26.91 -1.30
CA ASN A 649 21.63 25.45 -1.35
C ASN A 649 20.16 25.04 -1.15
N LEU A 650 19.36 25.94 -0.56
CA LEU A 650 17.90 25.84 -0.36
C LEU A 650 17.10 25.66 -1.66
N PHE A 651 17.61 26.16 -2.79
CA PHE A 651 16.84 26.25 -4.05
C PHE A 651 17.31 25.24 -5.11
N THR A 652 18.25 24.36 -4.75
CA THR A 652 19.00 23.53 -5.70
C THR A 652 18.18 22.45 -6.41
N GLY A 653 17.01 22.06 -5.86
CA GLY A 653 16.05 21.18 -6.53
C GLY A 653 15.14 21.86 -7.57
N ASN A 654 15.04 23.20 -7.59
CA ASN A 654 14.17 23.92 -8.52
C ASN A 654 14.95 24.95 -9.36
N GLU A 655 15.26 24.57 -10.61
CA GLU A 655 16.06 25.39 -11.53
C GLU A 655 15.47 26.78 -11.80
N MET A 656 14.15 26.89 -11.98
CA MET A 656 13.51 28.17 -12.31
C MET A 656 13.67 29.17 -11.15
N VAL A 657 13.39 28.70 -9.92
CA VAL A 657 13.53 29.52 -8.71
C VAL A 657 15.00 29.87 -8.46
N PHE A 658 15.91 28.91 -8.62
CA PHE A 658 17.33 29.13 -8.41
C PHE A 658 17.87 30.25 -9.32
N LYS A 659 17.52 30.21 -10.61
CA LYS A 659 17.87 31.26 -11.58
C LYS A 659 17.22 32.59 -11.20
N TYR A 660 15.92 32.60 -10.94
CA TYR A 660 15.17 33.80 -10.56
C TYR A 660 15.76 34.53 -9.34
N TYR A 661 16.10 33.81 -8.27
CA TYR A 661 16.73 34.39 -7.08
C TYR A 661 18.16 34.85 -7.32
N PHE A 662 18.94 34.19 -8.17
CA PHE A 662 20.28 34.66 -8.53
C PHE A 662 20.24 35.96 -9.35
N GLU A 663 19.28 36.09 -10.25
CA GLU A 663 19.14 37.25 -11.13
C GLU A 663 18.56 38.47 -10.40
N ASN A 664 17.58 38.26 -9.51
CA ASN A 664 16.78 39.35 -8.93
C ASN A 664 17.07 39.62 -7.44
N HIS A 665 17.64 38.66 -6.71
CA HIS A 665 17.76 38.68 -5.24
C HIS A 665 19.10 38.13 -4.73
N LYS A 666 20.17 38.30 -5.52
CA LYS A 666 21.51 37.76 -5.23
C LYS A 666 22.02 38.19 -3.85
N GLU A 667 21.69 39.40 -3.43
CA GLU A 667 22.10 40.02 -2.19
C GLU A 667 21.55 39.35 -0.92
N LEU A 668 20.46 38.58 -1.01
CA LEU A 668 19.83 37.94 0.15
C LEU A 668 20.51 36.62 0.57
N PHE A 669 21.29 36.01 -0.31
CA PHE A 669 21.80 34.64 -0.13
C PHE A 669 23.33 34.54 -0.22
N TYR A 670 23.89 33.51 0.41
CA TYR A 670 25.28 33.13 0.21
C TYR A 670 25.40 32.11 -0.93
N TRP A 671 26.02 32.54 -2.04
CA TRP A 671 26.11 31.76 -3.29
C TRP A 671 27.42 30.99 -3.47
N ASN A 672 28.44 31.23 -2.63
CA ASN A 672 29.77 30.62 -2.77
C ASN A 672 30.00 29.46 -1.79
N ASP A 673 28.94 28.69 -1.53
CA ASP A 673 28.96 27.46 -0.72
C ASP A 673 29.19 26.26 -1.64
N LYS A 674 30.25 25.49 -1.38
CA LYS A 674 30.60 24.27 -2.15
C LYS A 674 29.43 23.29 -2.23
N ASN A 675 28.59 23.22 -1.19
CA ASN A 675 27.41 22.34 -1.16
C ASN A 675 26.38 22.66 -2.26
N ILE A 676 26.30 23.91 -2.74
CA ILE A 676 25.44 24.30 -3.86
C ILE A 676 25.89 23.59 -5.13
N GLY A 677 27.18 23.73 -5.47
CA GLY A 677 27.77 23.12 -6.65
C GLY A 677 27.67 21.60 -6.59
N GLU A 678 28.03 21.01 -5.45
CA GLU A 678 27.90 19.56 -5.26
C GLU A 678 26.46 19.07 -5.41
N THR A 679 25.46 19.76 -4.85
CA THR A 679 24.06 19.32 -4.91
C THR A 679 23.49 19.41 -6.32
N ILE A 680 23.80 20.48 -7.05
CA ILE A 680 23.39 20.65 -8.45
C ILE A 680 24.05 19.61 -9.36
N ILE A 681 25.35 19.35 -9.19
CA ILE A 681 26.05 18.32 -9.97
C ILE A 681 25.46 16.92 -9.65
N LYS A 682 25.11 16.67 -8.39
CA LYS A 682 24.43 15.43 -7.93
C LYS A 682 22.96 15.32 -8.38
N SER A 683 22.35 16.37 -8.92
CA SER A 683 20.97 16.36 -9.45
C SER A 683 20.88 15.95 -10.93
N ASN A 684 22.01 15.99 -11.66
CA ASN A 684 22.08 15.76 -13.11
C ASN A 684 21.26 16.78 -13.96
N ASN A 685 20.93 17.94 -13.41
CA ASN A 685 20.38 19.03 -14.22
C ASN A 685 21.50 19.73 -15.00
N LEU A 686 21.67 19.34 -16.27
CA LEU A 686 22.71 19.88 -17.17
C LEU A 686 22.64 21.40 -17.34
N GLN A 687 21.45 21.96 -17.55
CA GLN A 687 21.26 23.40 -17.76
C GLN A 687 21.58 24.21 -16.49
N LEU A 688 21.30 23.65 -15.32
CA LEU A 688 21.63 24.27 -14.04
C LEU A 688 23.13 24.16 -13.73
N ILE A 689 23.81 23.08 -14.14
CA ILE A 689 25.28 22.92 -14.05
C ILE A 689 26.00 23.97 -14.91
N GLU A 690 25.61 24.14 -16.18
CA GLU A 690 26.12 25.22 -17.05
C GLU A 690 25.91 26.59 -16.42
N TYR A 691 24.70 26.84 -15.90
CA TYR A 691 24.34 28.11 -15.30
C TYR A 691 25.21 28.46 -14.09
N ILE A 692 25.47 27.53 -13.17
CA ILE A 692 26.33 27.81 -12.01
C ILE A 692 27.80 27.99 -12.38
N HIS A 693 28.28 27.28 -13.41
CA HIS A 693 29.63 27.45 -13.93
C HIS A 693 29.84 28.86 -14.49
N TYR A 694 29.00 29.31 -15.44
CA TYR A 694 29.15 30.62 -16.07
C TYR A 694 28.91 31.80 -15.13
N ASN A 695 28.16 31.60 -14.04
CA ASN A 695 27.87 32.63 -13.05
C ASN A 695 28.81 32.62 -11.82
N GLY A 696 29.77 31.70 -11.75
CA GLY A 696 30.71 31.59 -10.63
C GLY A 696 30.03 31.23 -9.30
N VAL A 697 29.05 30.32 -9.35
CA VAL A 697 28.20 29.94 -8.21
C VAL A 697 28.62 28.58 -7.65
N GLY A 698 28.54 28.45 -6.32
CA GLY A 698 28.67 27.17 -5.62
C GLY A 698 30.09 26.67 -5.41
N GLY A 699 31.08 27.56 -5.37
CA GLY A 699 32.46 27.21 -5.01
C GLY A 699 33.09 26.14 -5.90
N LEU A 700 32.80 26.17 -7.21
CA LEU A 700 33.22 25.13 -8.15
C LEU A 700 34.74 25.16 -8.38
N GLU A 701 35.38 24.04 -8.10
CA GLU A 701 36.81 23.80 -8.33
C GLU A 701 36.96 22.97 -9.62
N LEU A 702 37.72 23.47 -10.59
CA LEU A 702 37.88 22.82 -11.90
C LEU A 702 38.39 21.37 -11.81
N ASP A 703 39.20 21.07 -10.79
CA ASP A 703 39.84 19.76 -10.62
C ASP A 703 39.06 18.79 -9.68
N SER A 704 38.07 19.28 -8.91
CA SER A 704 37.40 18.45 -7.90
C SER A 704 35.89 18.33 -8.06
N SER A 705 35.19 19.37 -8.55
CA SER A 705 33.72 19.38 -8.57
C SER A 705 33.11 18.30 -9.47
N ILE A 706 33.79 17.90 -10.55
CA ILE A 706 33.32 16.83 -11.44
C ILE A 706 33.17 15.47 -10.72
N ASN A 707 33.91 15.24 -9.63
CA ASN A 707 33.82 14.00 -8.85
C ASN A 707 32.46 13.84 -8.13
N CYS A 708 31.62 14.89 -8.10
CA CYS A 708 30.25 14.83 -7.59
C CYS A 708 29.20 14.35 -8.61
N CYS A 709 29.56 14.16 -9.88
CA CYS A 709 28.64 13.67 -10.90
C CYS A 709 28.03 12.32 -10.49
N LYS A 710 26.74 12.10 -10.80
CA LYS A 710 26.10 10.77 -10.64
C LYS A 710 25.88 10.03 -11.96
N THR A 711 25.97 10.74 -13.08
CA THR A 711 25.67 10.23 -14.41
C THR A 711 26.84 10.47 -15.36
N ARG A 712 26.85 9.78 -16.49
CA ARG A 712 27.86 10.02 -17.53
C ARG A 712 27.63 11.38 -18.20
N GLU A 713 26.37 11.77 -18.36
CA GLU A 713 25.92 12.96 -19.06
C GLU A 713 26.42 14.24 -18.37
N SER A 714 26.27 14.34 -17.04
CA SER A 714 26.79 15.50 -16.28
C SER A 714 28.31 15.58 -16.33
N ALA A 715 28.99 14.43 -16.22
CA ALA A 715 30.44 14.36 -16.30
C ALA A 715 30.97 14.67 -17.71
N GLN A 716 30.21 14.31 -18.76
CA GLN A 716 30.58 14.62 -20.14
C GLN A 716 30.43 16.11 -20.43
N LEU A 717 29.34 16.74 -20.00
CA LEU A 717 29.17 18.19 -20.02
C LEU A 717 30.33 18.90 -19.31
N MET A 718 30.57 18.56 -18.04
CA MET A 718 31.60 19.23 -17.23
C MET A 718 33.00 19.06 -17.84
N TYR A 719 33.35 17.86 -18.31
CA TYR A 719 34.67 17.59 -18.86
C TYR A 719 34.87 18.16 -20.27
N GLU A 720 33.96 17.88 -21.21
CA GLU A 720 34.17 18.16 -22.64
C GLU A 720 33.76 19.58 -23.04
N GLN A 721 32.90 20.25 -22.26
CA GLN A 721 32.36 21.58 -22.61
C GLN A 721 32.75 22.66 -21.60
N LEU A 722 32.77 22.34 -20.30
CA LEU A 722 33.07 23.30 -19.23
C LEU A 722 34.52 23.23 -18.70
N GLY A 723 35.34 22.34 -19.25
CA GLY A 723 36.79 22.28 -18.99
C GLY A 723 37.21 21.72 -17.63
N TYR A 724 36.30 21.06 -16.88
CA TYR A 724 36.65 20.41 -15.62
C TYR A 724 37.50 19.16 -15.87
N LYS A 725 38.39 18.85 -14.92
CA LYS A 725 39.20 17.64 -14.93
C LYS A 725 38.91 16.78 -13.72
N PHE A 726 39.01 15.46 -13.90
CA PHE A 726 38.99 14.54 -12.78
C PHE A 726 40.32 14.65 -12.03
N SER A 727 40.31 15.01 -10.75
CA SER A 727 41.49 14.90 -9.89
C SER A 727 41.88 13.42 -9.70
N SER A 728 43.17 13.15 -9.87
CA SER A 728 43.81 11.86 -9.56
C SER A 728 43.81 11.53 -8.07
N GLU A 729 43.85 12.55 -7.21
CA GLU A 729 44.09 12.38 -5.77
C GLU A 729 42.89 11.79 -5.02
N PHE A 730 41.65 12.09 -5.46
CA PHE A 730 40.45 11.69 -4.73
C PHE A 730 39.23 11.43 -5.64
N ILE A 731 39.23 10.29 -6.34
CA ILE A 731 37.99 9.78 -6.93
C ILE A 731 37.23 8.97 -5.87
N GLN A 732 36.31 9.63 -5.16
CA GLN A 732 35.37 8.94 -4.27
C GLN A 732 34.31 8.16 -5.07
N LEU A 733 34.74 7.13 -5.79
CA LEU A 733 33.93 6.16 -6.54
C LEU A 733 33.04 5.28 -5.61
N SER A 734 32.96 5.62 -4.33
CA SER A 734 32.21 4.96 -3.26
C SER A 734 30.70 5.23 -3.30
N THR A 735 30.29 6.27 -4.02
CA THR A 735 28.88 6.62 -4.26
C THR A 735 28.30 5.84 -5.45
N PHE A 736 29.17 5.29 -6.29
CA PHE A 736 28.82 4.61 -7.54
C PHE A 736 28.41 3.15 -7.31
N ASN A 737 27.24 2.95 -6.71
CA ASN A 737 26.65 1.63 -6.45
C ASN A 737 25.48 1.26 -7.38
N ASP A 738 24.96 2.20 -8.18
CA ASP A 738 23.85 1.93 -9.12
C ASP A 738 24.33 1.54 -10.54
N TRP A 739 23.40 1.22 -11.44
CA TRP A 739 23.76 0.75 -12.79
C TRP A 739 24.39 1.86 -13.67
N ASN A 740 23.88 3.09 -13.60
CA ASN A 740 24.39 4.23 -14.36
C ASN A 740 25.83 4.56 -13.95
N SER A 741 26.11 4.39 -12.66
CA SER A 741 27.42 4.65 -12.06
C SER A 741 28.57 3.81 -12.63
N ASN A 742 28.28 2.66 -13.25
CA ASN A 742 29.29 1.87 -13.96
C ASN A 742 29.78 2.59 -15.22
N TYR A 743 28.88 3.19 -15.99
CA TYR A 743 29.24 3.93 -17.19
C TYR A 743 30.01 5.21 -16.85
N LEU A 744 29.62 5.92 -15.79
CA LEU A 744 30.38 7.06 -15.26
C LEU A 744 31.78 6.63 -14.77
N PHE A 745 31.87 5.55 -14.00
CA PHE A 745 33.16 4.99 -13.57
C PHE A 745 34.09 4.69 -14.76
N TYR A 746 33.60 4.00 -15.80
CA TYR A 746 34.41 3.70 -16.99
C TYR A 746 34.80 4.98 -17.75
N TYR A 747 33.89 5.94 -17.84
CA TYR A 747 34.15 7.23 -18.48
C TYR A 747 35.24 8.02 -17.74
N ALA A 748 35.13 8.17 -16.42
CA ALA A 748 36.09 8.90 -15.59
C ALA A 748 37.50 8.30 -15.67
N ILE A 749 37.64 6.97 -15.54
CA ILE A 749 38.95 6.31 -15.63
C ILE A 749 39.57 6.46 -17.04
N ASN A 750 38.77 6.40 -18.11
CA ASN A 750 39.29 6.64 -19.46
C ASN A 750 39.77 8.08 -19.66
N LYS A 751 39.05 9.07 -19.15
CA LYS A 751 39.46 10.48 -19.24
C LYS A 751 40.72 10.76 -18.42
N LEU A 752 40.84 10.18 -17.22
CA LEU A 752 42.07 10.28 -16.41
C LEU A 752 43.31 9.72 -17.13
N ILE A 753 43.18 8.57 -17.79
CA ILE A 753 44.26 7.98 -18.61
C ILE A 753 44.55 8.85 -19.84
N GLN A 754 43.52 9.44 -20.45
CA GLN A 754 43.67 10.35 -21.59
C GLN A 754 44.43 11.64 -21.20
N ASP A 755 44.14 12.23 -20.03
CA ASP A 755 44.84 13.41 -19.51
C ASP A 755 46.26 13.10 -19.02
N ASN A 756 46.52 11.85 -18.59
CA ASN A 756 47.78 11.41 -18.02
C ASN A 756 48.38 10.25 -18.85
N PRO A 757 48.87 10.51 -20.08
CA PRO A 757 49.41 9.48 -20.97
C PRO A 757 50.67 8.80 -20.39
N ASP A 758 51.35 9.46 -19.44
CA ASP A 758 52.40 8.87 -18.62
C ASP A 758 51.78 8.15 -17.42
N SER A 759 51.44 6.87 -17.59
CA SER A 759 50.82 6.04 -16.55
C SER A 759 51.68 5.87 -15.29
N SER A 760 52.96 6.24 -15.33
CA SER A 760 53.84 6.29 -14.15
C SER A 760 53.53 7.45 -13.19
N LYS A 761 52.75 8.45 -13.63
CA LYS A 761 52.34 9.62 -12.82
C LYS A 761 50.89 9.56 -12.33
N LEU A 762 50.04 8.76 -12.98
CA LEU A 762 48.63 8.66 -12.62
C LEU A 762 48.45 7.84 -11.34
N PHE A 763 48.38 8.52 -10.20
CA PHE A 763 47.96 7.93 -8.94
C PHE A 763 46.44 7.80 -8.88
N LEU A 764 45.92 6.69 -8.37
CA LEU A 764 44.48 6.43 -8.26
C LEU A 764 44.12 5.92 -6.87
N MET A 765 43.49 6.79 -6.05
CA MET A 765 42.88 6.36 -4.79
C MET A 765 41.43 5.92 -5.02
N ILE A 766 41.14 4.65 -4.70
CA ILE A 766 39.87 3.98 -4.99
C ILE A 766 39.24 3.50 -3.68
N SER A 767 37.92 3.66 -3.54
CA SER A 767 37.22 3.20 -2.34
C SER A 767 37.07 1.67 -2.23
N SER A 768 36.99 1.16 -1.00
CA SER A 768 36.74 -0.25 -0.68
C SER A 768 35.41 -0.82 -1.17
N LYS A 769 34.47 0.01 -1.67
CA LYS A 769 33.26 -0.46 -2.35
C LYS A 769 33.54 -0.94 -3.77
N VAL A 770 34.55 -0.39 -4.45
CA VAL A 770 34.93 -0.80 -5.81
C VAL A 770 35.57 -2.19 -5.81
N SER A 771 36.31 -2.55 -4.75
CA SER A 771 36.76 -3.93 -4.52
C SER A 771 35.62 -4.96 -4.39
N ASN A 772 34.39 -4.51 -4.13
CA ASN A 772 33.22 -5.39 -4.05
C ASN A 772 32.46 -5.50 -5.40
N ASP A 773 32.96 -4.86 -6.47
CA ASP A 773 32.38 -4.88 -7.82
C ASP A 773 33.33 -5.53 -8.83
N TYR A 774 32.98 -6.77 -9.23
CA TYR A 774 33.72 -7.55 -10.21
C TYR A 774 33.93 -6.82 -11.55
N LYS A 775 32.93 -6.08 -12.03
CA LYS A 775 32.99 -5.44 -13.35
C LYS A 775 33.97 -4.27 -13.36
N LYS A 776 34.20 -3.64 -12.20
CA LYS A 776 35.16 -2.56 -12.02
C LYS A 776 36.57 -3.11 -11.77
N LEU A 777 36.71 -4.14 -10.93
CA LEU A 777 38.00 -4.82 -10.73
C LEU A 777 38.52 -5.48 -12.01
N LYS A 778 37.68 -6.22 -12.75
CA LYS A 778 38.10 -6.83 -14.03
C LYS A 778 38.51 -5.78 -15.06
N TYR A 779 37.84 -4.62 -15.06
CA TYR A 779 38.20 -3.50 -15.92
C TYR A 779 39.55 -2.88 -15.55
N PHE A 780 39.82 -2.67 -14.25
CA PHE A 780 41.16 -2.26 -13.80
C PHE A 780 42.23 -3.30 -14.15
N SER A 781 41.96 -4.59 -13.94
CA SER A 781 42.88 -5.67 -14.33
C SER A 781 43.21 -5.59 -15.82
N GLN A 782 42.20 -5.41 -16.68
CA GLN A 782 42.43 -5.25 -18.12
C GLN A 782 43.28 -4.01 -18.43
N LEU A 783 43.01 -2.85 -17.82
CA LEU A 783 43.79 -1.63 -18.04
C LEU A 783 45.25 -1.76 -17.58
N ILE A 784 45.51 -2.55 -16.53
CA ILE A 784 46.87 -2.85 -16.05
C ILE A 784 47.56 -3.82 -17.02
N THR A 785 46.89 -4.88 -17.46
CA THR A 785 47.41 -5.82 -18.47
C THR A 785 47.67 -5.14 -19.83
N ASP A 786 46.84 -4.17 -20.21
CA ASP A 786 47.03 -3.31 -21.39
C ASP A 786 48.19 -2.30 -21.24
N GLY A 787 48.83 -2.20 -20.07
CA GLY A 787 49.87 -1.21 -19.77
C GLY A 787 49.38 0.24 -19.59
N LYS A 788 48.06 0.45 -19.62
CA LYS A 788 47.42 1.79 -19.51
C LYS A 788 47.42 2.33 -18.08
N LEU A 789 47.52 1.44 -17.08
CA LEU A 789 47.66 1.79 -15.67
C LEU A 789 48.84 1.04 -15.04
N ASN A 790 49.63 1.73 -14.21
CA ASN A 790 50.67 1.11 -13.41
C ASN A 790 50.08 0.63 -12.07
N LEU A 791 50.18 -0.67 -11.79
CA LEU A 791 49.71 -1.31 -10.56
C LEU A 791 50.23 -0.61 -9.28
N ASN A 792 51.48 -0.15 -9.29
CA ASN A 792 52.13 0.49 -8.13
C ASN A 792 51.53 1.87 -7.79
N ASN A 793 50.78 2.48 -8.71
CA ASN A 793 50.18 3.80 -8.55
C ASN A 793 48.69 3.73 -8.15
N ILE A 794 48.16 2.54 -7.95
CA ILE A 794 46.77 2.34 -7.54
C ILE A 794 46.76 1.99 -6.05
N LEU A 795 45.94 2.71 -5.26
CA LEU A 795 45.58 2.34 -3.89
C LEU A 795 44.09 2.05 -3.82
N ILE A 796 43.70 0.89 -3.31
CA ILE A 796 42.30 0.56 -3.02
C ILE A 796 42.13 0.52 -1.51
N SER A 797 41.63 1.62 -0.93
CA SER A 797 41.70 1.92 0.51
C SER A 797 43.13 1.76 1.09
N ASP A 798 43.27 1.58 2.40
CA ASP A 798 44.58 1.38 3.07
C ASP A 798 45.20 -0.01 2.80
N SER A 799 44.79 -0.70 1.72
CA SER A 799 45.19 -2.06 1.38
C SER A 799 45.98 -2.09 0.06
N PRO A 800 47.14 -2.77 0.00
CA PRO A 800 47.90 -2.91 -1.23
C PRO A 800 47.14 -3.75 -2.26
N VAL A 801 47.15 -3.27 -3.51
CA VAL A 801 46.25 -3.74 -4.58
C VAL A 801 46.58 -5.15 -5.09
N ASN A 802 47.81 -5.63 -4.88
CA ASN A 802 48.23 -6.99 -5.23
C ASN A 802 47.29 -8.04 -4.61
N ASN A 803 46.98 -7.90 -3.32
CA ASN A 803 46.07 -8.78 -2.58
C ASN A 803 44.65 -8.83 -3.19
N LEU A 804 44.27 -7.79 -3.95
CA LEU A 804 42.97 -7.66 -4.61
C LEU A 804 42.95 -8.24 -6.03
N PHE A 805 44.05 -8.22 -6.78
CA PHE A 805 44.12 -8.94 -8.06
C PHE A 805 44.37 -10.43 -7.88
N ASP A 806 45.16 -10.84 -6.88
CA ASP A 806 45.25 -12.24 -6.46
C ASP A 806 43.88 -12.78 -6.02
N SER A 807 43.01 -11.90 -5.50
CA SER A 807 41.63 -12.23 -5.15
C SER A 807 40.73 -12.56 -6.34
N LEU A 808 41.00 -12.01 -7.53
CA LEU A 808 40.25 -12.34 -8.75
C LEU A 808 40.56 -13.74 -9.27
N ASN A 809 41.73 -14.30 -8.91
CA ASN A 809 42.20 -15.61 -9.36
C ASN A 809 41.92 -16.74 -8.35
N SER A 810 41.37 -16.43 -7.17
CA SER A 810 41.15 -17.39 -6.09
C SER A 810 39.69 -17.42 -5.62
N ILE A 811 39.05 -18.58 -5.73
CA ILE A 811 37.68 -18.83 -5.25
C ILE A 811 37.53 -18.59 -3.74
N GLU A 812 38.59 -18.79 -2.97
CA GLU A 812 38.63 -18.54 -1.52
C GLU A 812 38.38 -17.06 -1.19
N SER A 813 38.90 -16.18 -2.04
CA SER A 813 38.73 -14.74 -1.89
C SER A 813 37.38 -14.26 -2.40
N ILE A 814 36.81 -14.91 -3.42
CA ILE A 814 35.44 -14.65 -3.90
C ILE A 814 34.41 -14.84 -2.77
N LYS A 815 34.63 -15.81 -1.87
CA LYS A 815 33.78 -16.02 -0.68
C LYS A 815 33.68 -14.77 0.21
N LYS A 816 34.73 -13.93 0.29
CA LYS A 816 34.74 -12.71 1.14
C LYS A 816 33.90 -11.55 0.60
N PHE A 817 33.66 -11.48 -0.72
CA PHE A 817 33.05 -10.30 -1.34
C PHE A 817 31.52 -10.34 -1.45
N GLY A 818 30.87 -11.47 -1.12
CA GLY A 818 29.42 -11.59 -0.86
C GLY A 818 28.45 -11.25 -2.01
N ASN A 819 28.93 -10.75 -3.14
CA ASN A 819 28.08 -10.25 -4.22
C ASN A 819 27.65 -11.37 -5.18
N LEU A 820 26.36 -11.69 -5.19
CA LEU A 820 25.81 -12.78 -6.01
C LEU A 820 26.03 -12.60 -7.53
N SER A 821 26.10 -11.36 -8.02
CA SER A 821 26.39 -11.09 -9.43
C SER A 821 27.86 -11.32 -9.79
N PHE A 822 28.77 -11.26 -8.80
CA PHE A 822 30.19 -11.58 -8.97
C PHE A 822 30.34 -13.07 -9.27
N VAL A 823 29.85 -13.92 -8.36
CA VAL A 823 29.99 -15.38 -8.39
C VAL A 823 29.44 -15.95 -9.71
N ASN A 824 28.22 -15.56 -10.09
CA ASN A 824 27.58 -16.05 -11.33
C ASN A 824 28.32 -15.65 -12.61
N LYS A 825 29.03 -14.51 -12.62
CA LYS A 825 29.81 -14.09 -13.79
C LYS A 825 31.17 -14.78 -13.83
N PHE A 826 31.85 -14.89 -12.69
CA PHE A 826 33.12 -15.61 -12.57
C PHE A 826 33.00 -17.07 -13.05
N ILE A 827 32.00 -17.82 -12.56
CA ILE A 827 31.74 -19.21 -12.98
C ILE A 827 31.61 -19.34 -14.50
N LYS A 828 30.90 -18.41 -15.14
CA LYS A 828 30.68 -18.43 -16.60
C LYS A 828 31.93 -18.10 -17.42
N GLU A 829 32.87 -17.35 -16.86
CA GLU A 829 34.05 -16.87 -17.59
C GLU A 829 35.28 -17.77 -17.37
N THR A 830 35.36 -18.51 -16.26
CA THR A 830 36.49 -19.41 -15.97
C THR A 830 36.22 -20.89 -16.27
N ASP A 831 34.96 -21.26 -16.56
CA ASP A 831 34.47 -22.64 -16.76
C ASP A 831 34.85 -23.60 -15.61
N THR A 832 35.15 -23.06 -14.42
CA THR A 832 35.59 -23.84 -13.27
C THR A 832 34.42 -24.55 -12.61
N LYS A 833 34.51 -25.88 -12.50
CA LYS A 833 33.60 -26.68 -11.66
C LYS A 833 33.82 -26.34 -10.19
N ILE A 834 32.92 -25.53 -9.62
CA ILE A 834 32.88 -25.32 -8.17
C ILE A 834 32.40 -26.59 -7.48
N VAL A 835 33.23 -27.13 -6.59
CA VAL A 835 32.80 -28.12 -5.60
C VAL A 835 32.15 -27.36 -4.45
N PHE A 836 30.84 -27.51 -4.27
CA PHE A 836 30.11 -26.94 -3.15
C PHE A 836 30.29 -27.84 -1.92
N ASP A 837 31.23 -27.49 -1.05
CA ASP A 837 31.47 -28.20 0.20
C ASP A 837 30.71 -27.56 1.39
N ASP A 838 30.65 -28.26 2.52
CA ASP A 838 30.06 -27.77 3.76
C ASP A 838 30.66 -26.42 4.22
N THR A 839 31.93 -26.18 3.90
CA THR A 839 32.66 -24.95 4.24
C THR A 839 32.16 -23.77 3.42
N PHE A 840 31.95 -23.95 2.11
CA PHE A 840 31.25 -23.00 1.24
C PHE A 840 29.81 -22.77 1.72
N TYR A 841 29.08 -23.83 2.04
CA TYR A 841 27.70 -23.73 2.53
C TYR A 841 27.59 -22.89 3.81
N LYS A 842 28.42 -23.17 4.82
CA LYS A 842 28.41 -22.45 6.11
C LYS A 842 28.79 -20.97 5.98
N SER A 843 29.69 -20.63 5.05
CA SER A 843 30.12 -19.24 4.82
C SER A 843 29.15 -18.44 3.93
N PHE A 844 28.42 -19.09 3.02
CA PHE A 844 27.48 -18.43 2.09
C PHE A 844 26.04 -18.34 2.63
N LEU A 845 25.59 -19.31 3.46
CA LEU A 845 24.23 -19.37 4.01
C LEU A 845 23.84 -18.15 4.85
N ALA A 846 24.80 -17.54 5.55
CA ALA A 846 24.56 -16.37 6.40
C ALA A 846 24.11 -15.12 5.60
N VAL A 847 24.27 -15.11 4.27
CA VAL A 847 24.09 -13.91 3.43
C VAL A 847 22.92 -14.03 2.43
N ASN A 848 22.58 -15.21 1.89
CA ASN A 848 21.46 -15.31 0.94
C ASN A 848 20.83 -16.71 0.70
N ILE A 849 19.88 -17.13 1.56
CA ILE A 849 19.13 -18.39 1.44
C ILE A 849 18.31 -18.49 0.13
N ASN A 850 17.75 -17.38 -0.36
CA ASN A 850 16.83 -17.40 -1.50
C ASN A 850 17.50 -17.72 -2.84
N PHE A 851 18.81 -17.47 -2.98
CA PHE A 851 19.54 -17.85 -4.20
C PHE A 851 19.65 -19.36 -4.36
N ILE A 852 19.99 -20.08 -3.29
CA ILE A 852 20.18 -21.54 -3.33
C ILE A 852 18.87 -22.20 -3.78
N LYS A 853 17.73 -21.83 -3.20
CA LYS A 853 16.41 -22.32 -3.65
C LYS A 853 16.17 -22.09 -5.15
N ASN A 854 16.38 -20.87 -5.64
CA ASN A 854 16.15 -20.54 -7.05
C ASN A 854 17.14 -21.19 -8.03
N TYR A 855 18.41 -21.38 -7.65
CA TYR A 855 19.42 -22.00 -8.51
C TYR A 855 19.20 -23.51 -8.64
N PHE A 856 18.90 -24.22 -7.55
CA PHE A 856 18.61 -25.65 -7.58
C PHE A 856 17.25 -25.94 -8.24
N GLN A 857 16.21 -25.14 -7.98
CA GLN A 857 14.92 -25.24 -8.70
C GLN A 857 15.08 -25.08 -10.22
N LYS A 858 15.96 -24.19 -10.70
CA LYS A 858 16.18 -24.00 -12.15
C LYS A 858 16.98 -25.11 -12.84
N LYS A 859 17.55 -26.06 -12.10
CA LYS A 859 18.40 -27.12 -12.67
C LYS A 859 17.86 -28.54 -12.50
N ASN A 860 16.69 -28.75 -11.90
CA ASN A 860 16.13 -30.08 -11.59
C ASN A 860 17.13 -31.00 -10.85
N ILE A 861 17.95 -30.43 -9.97
CA ILE A 861 18.84 -31.20 -9.11
C ILE A 861 18.09 -31.44 -7.79
N ASN A 862 17.54 -32.65 -7.63
CA ASN A 862 16.78 -33.10 -6.47
C ASN A 862 17.68 -33.62 -5.31
N GLN A 863 18.91 -33.10 -5.18
CA GLN A 863 19.85 -33.42 -4.10
C GLN A 863 20.29 -32.11 -3.42
#